data_AF-A0A7V9LDP4-F1
#
_entry.id   AF-A0A7V9LDP4-F1
#
_cell.length_a   1.000
_cell.length_b   1.000
_cell.length_c   1.000
_cell.angle_alpha   90.00
_cell.angle_beta   90.00
_cell.angle_gamma   90.00
#
_symmetry.space_group_name_H-M   'P 1'
#
loop_
_entity.id
_entity.type
_entity.pdbx_description
1 polymer ?
#
loop_
_entity_poly.entity_id
_entity_poly.type
_entity_poly.pdbx_seq_one_letter_code
_entity_poly.pdbx_strand_id
1 'polypeptide(L)'
;MGPLPYPHRATFLASTLAMPAALEPIAPYVARMVSVIVFDQMVRHPIVTLGDHDDERLIDETGRLLDARHPQAEDSIDWFFRVSRRHEVLWFEISLDPSRPKPPTLRSRRPDGSLDTWGSSIELPFSQQLGQCLALWLTTRRLPLVEPFTEITIEDLQVAAERLAKADAELLRGADLSQVPASITQPPARLAIPFLRVLAELSRDEARTLDPIILTLDPSHPVARRNKYVTGLLDGSADRREVLPLIDEAPMYAKPHLSIWGEPFARDRQNENMGVRHQGIASSLMPANPYACHNYSLQLADEGRREESYRWADRATVAAPQFGAAHLDCVRRLRQVGRPGQAFAEAQYRCREILDRAAANKLPTNDWQAPHHAALLIAFAHLDVGRLHEAIELADDAMSRLPEDQPTQEAFAWAGKRIAHWKNDAGLLARAYAWEGFHRGDPGRVTVGLTRGRITDDDDAMMLIESLMAIGREDQAEIAYAQCTGLDGTGVLGDGKARLAAAKVLIVRGNMEDALDQIQTVQLRRSQSRLEAETNRLLRLGATRLALDWDRVIERRLERGSLMLAQRAARDLADFVPNMDTPVVRRALGERTELSIDPLWISELIGALPAAQAASSTIINRLAWPKADTLAAADALAQEWWTALVPPARDRDAHASGAVLALGVSLANYLMSTTRAPTPIAGAYRHIATEALHLVRRSRYQIDIGAISALLRMVEWMSGAPEWILDTWILRIERALDLEAEHGAYLTGMTAGMPTVQRLLRGDERIGWELRLAHDLAQDPSQYEPAGMLFARCARAVEGGTVPLAWSTAAAAGASPEVQLDVHSMAALANPTGVAAPWLRSAHSLLHAGRPGDGFIAACRGITAISAKDRPQAITDLTPKWRAAAISTPLDGTAAFEAGLAAASEDRLDVAVQHLKWAVAVEPGNAKRAQSLAVALGRIGAGVEAVKVLSAHERVDAPRLIGRVLLDGGRPGEAVPLLRYAARRYRTGEDWTALAIAASRSDNDAVAIDAGRRAMQLGAKDPQLLMALSRGLYRLGDFAGCERIAQQLISDSGPRDARIAGLHAMARALAGQGRHVDAHPYAKAAAELGPNGDLAAELIETMDRIVAQQTPPVRTSPEYSIERTAYADLEAGAFGSLVGAITSPSFGVARVALAACEFRTEDESGIPVSPRALDGAVAILQRTEGATVVDAVLARIRALKIRDNAFIQIDPPPPLGLRCTPEEFDRLYAERDRRPHRPSAIMS
;
A
#
# COMPACT_ATOMS: atom_id res chain seq x y z
N MET A 1 19.85 -23.02 15.86
CA MET A 1 20.70 -22.57 14.75
C MET A 1 21.26 -21.20 15.12
N GLY A 2 22.57 -20.99 15.00
CA GLY A 2 23.16 -19.65 15.21
C GLY A 2 22.77 -18.67 14.08
N PRO A 3 23.07 -17.37 14.22
CA PRO A 3 22.79 -16.38 13.19
C PRO A 3 23.52 -16.75 11.89
N LEU A 4 22.78 -16.88 10.78
CA LEU A 4 23.39 -17.14 9.48
C LEU A 4 23.91 -15.84 8.85
N PRO A 5 25.14 -15.83 8.33
CA PRO A 5 25.66 -14.69 7.58
C PRO A 5 24.99 -14.58 6.21
N TYR A 6 25.13 -13.41 5.58
CA TYR A 6 24.75 -13.21 4.18
C TYR A 6 25.57 -14.18 3.29
N PRO A 7 24.93 -14.88 2.33
CA PRO A 7 25.58 -15.96 1.61
C PRO A 7 26.65 -15.46 0.64
N HIS A 8 27.80 -16.15 0.58
CA HIS A 8 28.75 -16.02 -0.51
C HIS A 8 28.33 -16.92 -1.67
N ARG A 9 27.48 -16.39 -2.57
CA ARG A 9 27.06 -17.06 -3.81
C ARG A 9 28.20 -17.23 -4.81
N ALA A 10 28.49 -18.46 -5.20
CA ALA A 10 29.34 -18.79 -6.33
C ALA A 10 28.63 -19.80 -7.27
N THR A 11 29.16 -19.99 -8.47
CA THR A 11 28.72 -21.01 -9.43
C THR A 11 29.92 -21.50 -10.23
N PHE A 12 29.83 -22.70 -10.79
CA PHE A 12 30.87 -23.25 -11.63
C PHE A 12 30.43 -23.28 -13.10
N LEU A 13 31.27 -22.77 -14.00
CA LEU A 13 31.15 -23.14 -15.42
C LEU A 13 31.59 -24.59 -15.59
N ALA A 14 31.28 -25.17 -16.76
CA ALA A 14 31.87 -26.45 -17.13
C ALA A 14 33.40 -26.36 -17.06
N SER A 15 34.02 -27.39 -16.48
CA SER A 15 35.48 -27.44 -16.39
C SER A 15 36.08 -27.41 -17.79
N THR A 16 37.09 -26.56 -17.98
CA THR A 16 37.84 -26.49 -19.24
C THR A 16 38.80 -27.66 -19.30
N LEU A 17 38.49 -28.62 -20.15
CA LEU A 17 39.25 -29.86 -20.29
C LEU A 17 40.29 -29.75 -21.41
N ALA A 18 41.51 -30.22 -21.16
CA ALA A 18 42.49 -30.53 -22.20
C ALA A 18 42.61 -32.05 -22.32
N MET A 19 42.19 -32.60 -23.46
CA MET A 19 42.12 -34.05 -23.68
C MET A 19 42.55 -34.41 -25.12
N PRO A 20 43.06 -35.63 -25.35
CA PRO A 20 43.27 -36.15 -26.70
C PRO A 20 41.96 -36.28 -27.46
N ALA A 21 41.99 -36.14 -28.79
CA ALA A 21 40.80 -36.22 -29.65
C ALA A 21 39.96 -37.51 -29.44
N ALA A 22 40.61 -38.62 -29.09
CA ALA A 22 39.94 -39.89 -28.80
C ALA A 22 39.03 -39.86 -27.56
N LEU A 23 39.27 -38.93 -26.62
CA LEU A 23 38.51 -38.78 -25.38
C LEU A 23 37.53 -37.59 -25.41
N GLU A 24 37.46 -36.85 -26.51
CA GLU A 24 36.49 -35.74 -26.65
C GLU A 24 35.03 -36.17 -26.42
N PRO A 25 34.55 -37.35 -26.89
CA PRO A 25 33.16 -37.77 -26.68
C PRO A 25 32.77 -37.96 -25.21
N ILE A 26 33.74 -38.18 -24.31
CA ILE A 26 33.47 -38.36 -22.87
C ILE A 26 33.59 -37.06 -22.06
N ALA A 27 34.00 -35.95 -22.70
CA ALA A 27 34.22 -34.65 -22.04
C ALA A 27 33.00 -34.15 -21.24
N PRO A 28 31.75 -34.24 -21.75
CA PRO A 28 30.56 -33.83 -20.99
C PRO A 28 30.39 -34.56 -19.66
N TYR A 29 30.69 -35.85 -19.64
CA TYR A 29 30.53 -36.70 -18.45
C TYR A 29 31.63 -36.46 -17.43
N VAL A 30 32.86 -36.20 -17.89
CA VAL A 30 33.94 -35.75 -16.97
C VAL A 30 33.56 -34.42 -16.32
N ALA A 31 33.07 -33.44 -17.10
CA ALA A 31 32.65 -32.15 -16.55
C ALA A 31 31.51 -32.28 -15.53
N ARG A 32 30.50 -33.14 -15.81
CA ARG A 32 29.43 -33.48 -14.86
C ARG A 32 29.96 -34.11 -13.57
N MET A 33 30.85 -35.09 -13.69
CA MET A 33 31.46 -35.75 -12.53
C MET A 33 32.23 -34.75 -11.65
N VAL A 34 33.06 -33.88 -12.24
CA VAL A 34 33.80 -32.85 -11.49
C VAL A 34 32.84 -31.88 -10.82
N SER A 35 31.78 -31.44 -11.51
CA SER A 35 30.75 -30.57 -10.95
C SER A 35 30.06 -31.21 -9.73
N VAL A 36 29.63 -32.48 -9.83
CA VAL A 36 29.01 -33.21 -8.71
C VAL A 36 29.98 -33.39 -7.53
N ILE A 37 31.23 -33.78 -7.79
CA ILE A 37 32.26 -33.94 -6.76
C ILE A 37 32.44 -32.64 -5.97
N VAL A 38 32.56 -31.51 -6.67
CA VAL A 38 32.74 -30.19 -6.05
C VAL A 38 31.48 -29.77 -5.30
N PHE A 39 30.30 -29.99 -5.87
CA PHE A 39 29.02 -29.65 -5.25
C PHE A 39 28.82 -30.43 -3.94
N ASP A 40 28.98 -31.75 -3.95
CA ASP A 40 28.75 -32.60 -2.78
C ASP A 40 29.76 -32.26 -1.64
N GLN A 41 30.97 -31.83 -1.98
CA GLN A 41 31.96 -31.35 -1.02
C GLN A 41 31.58 -30.00 -0.38
N MET A 42 30.91 -29.12 -1.14
CA MET A 42 30.64 -27.74 -0.75
C MET A 42 29.22 -27.51 -0.22
N VAL A 43 28.27 -28.42 -0.46
CA VAL A 43 26.84 -28.23 -0.12
C VAL A 43 26.59 -28.02 1.38
N ARG A 44 27.49 -28.52 2.23
CA ARG A 44 27.47 -28.36 3.70
C ARG A 44 28.16 -27.08 4.19
N HIS A 45 28.73 -26.28 3.29
CA HIS A 45 29.50 -25.11 3.69
C HIS A 45 28.58 -24.08 4.38
N PRO A 46 28.98 -23.53 5.55
CA PRO A 46 28.09 -22.69 6.36
C PRO A 46 27.80 -21.30 5.77
N ILE A 47 28.56 -20.86 4.76
CA ILE A 47 28.47 -19.50 4.17
C ILE A 47 28.34 -19.50 2.64
N VAL A 48 28.80 -20.57 1.97
CA VAL A 48 28.97 -20.58 0.50
C VAL A 48 27.79 -21.35 -0.04
N THR A 49 27.15 -20.78 -1.03
CA THR A 49 26.10 -21.45 -1.79
C THR A 49 26.56 -21.57 -3.23
N LEU A 50 26.46 -22.79 -3.76
CA LEU A 50 26.73 -23.09 -5.16
C LEU A 50 25.40 -23.18 -5.92
N GLY A 51 25.45 -22.99 -7.24
CA GLY A 51 24.36 -23.43 -8.08
C GLY A 51 24.15 -24.93 -7.87
N ASP A 52 22.88 -25.33 -7.82
CA ASP A 52 22.57 -26.75 -7.74
C ASP A 52 22.94 -27.40 -9.06
N HIS A 53 23.71 -28.49 -9.01
CA HIS A 53 24.13 -29.23 -10.19
C HIS A 53 22.94 -29.61 -11.09
N ASP A 54 21.79 -29.99 -10.52
CA ASP A 54 20.64 -30.40 -11.32
C ASP A 54 19.97 -29.23 -12.05
N ASP A 55 20.28 -27.99 -11.65
CA ASP A 55 19.75 -26.75 -12.24
C ASP A 55 20.81 -26.06 -13.15
N GLU A 56 22.07 -26.52 -13.12
CA GLU A 56 23.18 -25.95 -13.90
C GLU A 56 23.30 -26.59 -15.28
N ARG A 57 23.32 -25.75 -16.32
CA ARG A 57 23.55 -26.20 -17.69
C ARG A 57 25.05 -26.28 -17.97
N LEU A 58 25.60 -27.48 -18.04
CA LEU A 58 27.03 -27.72 -18.34
C LEU A 58 27.32 -27.89 -19.84
N ILE A 59 26.29 -28.15 -20.65
CA ILE A 59 26.39 -28.34 -22.10
C ILE A 59 25.31 -27.57 -22.86
N ASP A 60 25.63 -27.11 -24.08
CA ASP A 60 24.66 -26.51 -24.99
C ASP A 60 23.75 -27.56 -25.66
N GLU A 61 22.88 -27.14 -26.57
CA GLU A 61 21.95 -28.03 -27.31
C GLU A 61 22.68 -29.02 -28.23
N THR A 62 23.94 -28.75 -28.56
CA THR A 62 24.79 -29.57 -29.43
C THR A 62 25.67 -30.54 -28.63
N GLY A 63 25.61 -30.50 -27.30
CA GLY A 63 26.45 -31.30 -26.41
C GLY A 63 27.84 -30.72 -26.15
N ARG A 64 28.13 -29.49 -26.60
CA ARG A 64 29.39 -28.81 -26.35
C ARG A 64 29.42 -28.26 -24.92
N LEU A 65 30.58 -28.37 -24.26
CA LEU A 65 30.78 -27.81 -22.92
C LEU A 65 30.58 -26.29 -22.91
N LEU A 66 29.78 -25.81 -21.96
CA LEU A 66 29.64 -24.39 -21.63
C LEU A 66 30.78 -23.96 -20.69
N ASP A 67 32.02 -24.13 -21.16
CA ASP A 67 33.24 -23.79 -20.44
C ASP A 67 33.73 -22.36 -20.77
N ALA A 68 34.83 -21.92 -20.17
CA ALA A 68 35.41 -20.61 -20.43
C ALA A 68 35.90 -20.38 -21.87
N ARG A 69 35.93 -21.42 -22.72
CA ARG A 69 36.28 -21.33 -24.15
C ARG A 69 35.04 -21.34 -25.05
N HIS A 70 33.84 -21.42 -24.47
CA HIS A 70 32.60 -21.39 -25.21
C HIS A 70 32.36 -20.00 -25.84
N PRO A 71 31.84 -19.89 -27.08
CA PRO A 71 31.57 -18.59 -27.70
C PRO A 71 30.60 -17.71 -26.91
N GLN A 72 29.72 -18.32 -26.10
CA GLN A 72 28.75 -17.65 -25.24
C GLN A 72 29.22 -17.53 -23.77
N ALA A 73 30.51 -17.75 -23.48
CA ALA A 73 31.01 -17.72 -22.11
C ALA A 73 30.78 -16.34 -21.46
N GLU A 74 31.01 -15.25 -22.19
CA GLU A 74 30.78 -13.89 -21.68
C GLU A 74 29.30 -13.64 -21.36
N ASP A 75 28.39 -14.02 -22.26
CA ASP A 75 26.94 -13.89 -22.05
C ASP A 75 26.47 -14.72 -20.83
N SER A 76 27.03 -15.92 -20.67
CA SER A 76 26.73 -16.80 -19.53
C SER A 76 27.22 -16.19 -18.22
N ILE A 77 28.44 -15.64 -18.21
CA ILE A 77 29.04 -14.98 -17.05
C ILE A 77 28.24 -13.72 -16.66
N ASP A 78 27.86 -12.87 -17.61
CA ASP A 78 27.00 -11.71 -17.32
C ASP A 78 25.67 -12.15 -16.75
N TRP A 79 25.04 -13.19 -17.32
CA TRP A 79 23.79 -13.76 -16.79
C TRP A 79 23.96 -14.27 -15.34
N PHE A 80 25.09 -14.92 -15.03
CA PHE A 80 25.36 -15.37 -13.67
C PHE A 80 25.51 -14.22 -12.68
N PHE A 81 26.16 -13.12 -13.07
CA PHE A 81 26.34 -11.94 -12.21
C PHE A 81 25.06 -11.11 -12.08
N ARG A 82 24.30 -10.96 -13.16
CA ARG A 82 23.11 -10.11 -13.24
C ARG A 82 21.86 -10.80 -12.74
N VAL A 83 21.51 -11.96 -13.34
CA VAL A 83 20.27 -12.69 -13.05
C VAL A 83 20.45 -13.65 -11.88
N SER A 84 21.50 -14.46 -11.88
CA SER A 84 21.79 -15.38 -10.75
C SER A 84 22.50 -14.73 -9.57
N ARG A 85 22.88 -13.45 -9.69
CA ARG A 85 23.50 -12.62 -8.62
C ARG A 85 24.69 -13.29 -7.95
N ARG A 86 25.49 -14.07 -8.70
CA ARG A 86 26.67 -14.74 -8.18
C ARG A 86 27.73 -13.69 -7.85
N HIS A 87 28.42 -13.83 -6.72
CA HIS A 87 29.53 -12.94 -6.40
C HIS A 87 30.78 -13.32 -7.19
N GLU A 88 30.93 -14.60 -7.53
CA GLU A 88 32.05 -15.14 -8.29
C GLU A 88 31.58 -16.27 -9.23
N VAL A 89 32.15 -16.32 -10.43
CA VAL A 89 32.00 -17.44 -11.37
C VAL A 89 33.32 -18.18 -11.45
N LEU A 90 33.29 -19.47 -11.14
CA LEU A 90 34.45 -20.33 -10.96
C LEU A 90 34.55 -21.35 -12.09
N TRP A 91 35.75 -21.82 -12.42
CA TRP A 91 35.92 -23.03 -13.24
C TRP A 91 37.31 -23.64 -13.03
N PHE A 92 37.40 -24.95 -13.23
CA PHE A 92 38.67 -25.64 -13.26
C PHE A 92 39.21 -25.73 -14.69
N GLU A 93 40.51 -25.50 -14.85
CA GLU A 93 41.28 -25.97 -16.00
C GLU A 93 41.95 -27.30 -15.63
N ILE A 94 41.57 -28.40 -16.30
CA ILE A 94 42.06 -29.75 -16.00
C ILE A 94 42.68 -30.36 -17.27
N SER A 95 43.89 -30.91 -17.14
CA SER A 95 44.50 -31.70 -18.20
C SER A 95 44.32 -33.19 -17.93
N LEU A 96 43.64 -33.86 -18.86
CA LEU A 96 43.53 -35.32 -18.92
C LEU A 96 44.41 -35.93 -20.02
N ASP A 97 45.19 -35.09 -20.71
CA ASP A 97 46.14 -35.51 -21.73
C ASP A 97 47.47 -35.92 -21.06
N PRO A 98 47.84 -37.22 -21.07
CA PRO A 98 49.10 -37.68 -20.49
C PRO A 98 50.32 -37.06 -21.16
N SER A 99 50.20 -36.57 -22.40
CA SER A 99 51.27 -35.90 -23.14
C SER A 99 51.45 -34.42 -22.76
N ARG A 100 50.48 -33.86 -22.02
CA ARG A 100 50.48 -32.47 -21.53
C ARG A 100 50.06 -32.40 -20.06
N PRO A 101 50.79 -33.04 -19.13
CA PRO A 101 50.42 -33.04 -17.72
C PRO A 101 50.51 -31.62 -17.16
N LYS A 102 49.38 -31.13 -16.62
CA LYS A 102 49.28 -29.83 -15.96
C LYS A 102 48.45 -30.00 -14.70
N PRO A 103 48.91 -29.51 -13.53
CA PRO A 103 48.08 -29.55 -12.33
C PRO A 103 46.79 -28.72 -12.55
N PRO A 104 45.65 -29.15 -11.99
CA PRO A 104 44.42 -28.39 -11.97
C PRO A 104 44.66 -26.96 -11.51
N THR A 105 43.95 -26.05 -12.16
CA THR A 105 43.96 -24.63 -11.80
C THR A 105 42.52 -24.18 -11.64
N LEU A 106 42.20 -23.57 -10.50
CA LEU A 106 40.91 -22.91 -10.29
C LEU A 106 41.03 -21.45 -10.74
N ARG A 107 40.10 -21.03 -11.58
CA ARG A 107 39.90 -19.63 -11.97
C ARG A 107 38.67 -19.09 -11.24
N SER A 108 38.72 -17.83 -10.83
CA SER A 108 37.55 -17.07 -10.37
C SER A 108 37.46 -15.76 -11.11
N ARG A 109 36.30 -15.48 -11.69
CA ARG A 109 35.97 -14.15 -12.20
C ARG A 109 34.98 -13.47 -11.28
N ARG A 110 35.18 -12.16 -11.10
CA ARG A 110 34.28 -11.26 -10.37
C ARG A 110 33.56 -10.29 -11.31
N PRO A 111 32.47 -9.63 -10.84
CA PRO A 111 31.72 -8.66 -11.64
C PRO A 111 32.56 -7.49 -12.15
N ASP A 112 33.62 -7.10 -11.44
CA ASP A 112 34.56 -6.05 -11.89
C ASP A 112 35.50 -6.49 -13.03
N GLY A 113 35.38 -7.74 -13.47
CA GLY A 113 36.23 -8.34 -14.50
C GLY A 113 37.57 -8.87 -13.97
N SER A 114 37.86 -8.73 -12.68
CA SER A 114 39.08 -9.30 -12.09
C SER A 114 39.07 -10.82 -12.21
N LEU A 115 40.22 -11.38 -12.59
CA LEU A 115 40.43 -12.81 -12.78
C LEU A 115 41.51 -13.29 -11.80
N ASP A 116 41.09 -13.98 -10.75
CA ASP A 116 41.97 -14.62 -9.79
C ASP A 116 42.29 -16.07 -10.22
N THR A 117 43.42 -16.59 -9.77
CA THR A 117 43.91 -17.91 -10.18
C THR A 117 44.62 -18.60 -9.02
N TRP A 118 44.23 -19.85 -8.75
CA TRP A 118 44.87 -20.70 -7.74
C TRP A 118 45.25 -22.04 -8.37
N GLY A 119 46.54 -22.38 -8.31
CA GLY A 119 47.06 -23.66 -8.80
C GLY A 119 47.37 -24.60 -7.65
N SER A 120 47.52 -25.89 -7.97
CA SER A 120 48.00 -26.91 -7.04
C SER A 120 49.41 -27.40 -7.39
N SER A 121 50.05 -28.10 -6.45
CA SER A 121 51.28 -28.83 -6.72
C SER A 121 50.98 -30.09 -7.55
N ILE A 122 51.78 -30.34 -8.60
CA ILE A 122 51.68 -31.55 -9.43
C ILE A 122 52.04 -32.83 -8.65
N GLU A 123 52.75 -32.71 -7.53
CA GLU A 123 53.19 -33.84 -6.69
C GLU A 123 52.05 -34.44 -5.84
N LEU A 124 50.94 -33.73 -5.70
CA LEU A 124 49.79 -34.20 -4.94
C LEU A 124 48.92 -35.14 -5.79
N PRO A 125 48.20 -36.11 -5.19
CA PRO A 125 47.12 -36.84 -5.87
C PRO A 125 46.05 -35.89 -6.44
N PHE A 126 45.41 -36.28 -7.53
CA PHE A 126 44.46 -35.42 -8.25
C PHE A 126 43.33 -34.84 -7.38
N SER A 127 42.72 -35.64 -6.49
CA SER A 127 41.70 -35.12 -5.57
C SER A 127 42.25 -34.08 -4.57
N GLN A 128 43.49 -34.25 -4.10
CA GLN A 128 44.18 -33.27 -3.25
C GLN A 128 44.57 -32.01 -4.03
N GLN A 129 44.87 -32.13 -5.32
CA GLN A 129 45.10 -30.99 -6.21
C GLN A 129 43.85 -30.11 -6.31
N LEU A 130 42.68 -30.70 -6.56
CA LEU A 130 41.40 -29.97 -6.56
C LEU A 130 41.10 -29.35 -5.18
N GLY A 131 41.31 -30.12 -4.10
CA GLY A 131 41.13 -29.66 -2.72
C GLY A 131 42.02 -28.47 -2.36
N GLN A 132 43.29 -28.50 -2.77
CA GLN A 132 44.23 -27.41 -2.54
C GLN A 132 43.77 -26.12 -3.22
N CYS A 133 43.29 -26.21 -4.47
CA CYS A 133 42.78 -25.04 -5.20
C CYS A 133 41.58 -24.40 -4.47
N LEU A 134 40.62 -25.20 -4.00
CA LEU A 134 39.47 -24.71 -3.24
C LEU A 134 39.88 -24.13 -1.88
N ALA A 135 40.78 -24.78 -1.16
CA ALA A 135 41.26 -24.29 0.13
C ALA A 135 41.97 -22.93 0.01
N LEU A 136 42.75 -22.73 -1.06
CA LEU A 136 43.40 -21.45 -1.36
C LEU A 136 42.36 -20.35 -1.66
N TRP A 137 41.34 -20.66 -2.47
CA TRP A 137 40.25 -19.73 -2.74
C TRP A 137 39.49 -19.35 -1.46
N LEU A 138 39.03 -20.34 -0.69
CA LEU A 138 38.31 -20.11 0.58
C LEU A 138 39.13 -19.26 1.56
N THR A 139 40.42 -19.57 1.71
CA THR A 139 41.34 -18.80 2.57
C THR A 139 41.49 -17.36 2.08
N THR A 140 41.66 -17.17 0.76
CA THR A 140 41.77 -15.83 0.15
C THR A 140 40.52 -15.00 0.40
N ARG A 141 39.34 -15.63 0.43
CA ARG A 141 38.05 -14.97 0.70
C ARG A 141 37.68 -14.90 2.19
N ARG A 142 38.54 -15.41 3.09
CA ARG A 142 38.29 -15.50 4.54
C ARG A 142 37.03 -16.32 4.87
N LEU A 143 36.79 -17.37 4.10
CA LEU A 143 35.70 -18.31 4.28
C LEU A 143 36.20 -19.57 5.02
N PRO A 144 35.33 -20.27 5.79
CA PRO A 144 35.66 -21.54 6.40
C PRO A 144 36.21 -22.58 5.40
N LEU A 145 37.08 -23.48 5.86
CA LEU A 145 37.58 -24.58 5.03
C LEU A 145 36.57 -25.73 5.01
N VAL A 146 36.63 -26.54 3.95
CA VAL A 146 35.88 -27.79 3.81
C VAL A 146 36.79 -29.00 4.06
N GLU A 147 36.18 -30.16 4.30
CA GLU A 147 36.91 -31.42 4.43
C GLU A 147 37.65 -31.80 3.14
N PRO A 148 38.74 -32.59 3.22
CA PRO A 148 39.44 -33.07 2.03
C PRO A 148 38.57 -33.99 1.17
N PHE A 149 38.73 -33.91 -0.16
CA PHE A 149 38.09 -34.84 -1.08
C PHE A 149 38.53 -36.29 -0.84
N THR A 150 37.62 -37.22 -1.08
CA THR A 150 37.92 -38.65 -1.24
C THR A 150 39.03 -38.86 -2.28
N GLU A 151 39.89 -39.86 -2.07
CA GLU A 151 40.98 -40.15 -3.00
C GLU A 151 40.45 -40.60 -4.38
N ILE A 152 40.75 -39.81 -5.41
CA ILE A 152 40.30 -40.02 -6.79
C ILE A 152 41.47 -39.78 -7.74
N THR A 153 41.64 -40.65 -8.73
CA THR A 153 42.64 -40.49 -9.81
C THR A 153 42.00 -40.03 -11.12
N ILE A 154 42.83 -39.57 -12.07
CA ILE A 154 42.38 -39.23 -13.43
C ILE A 154 41.82 -40.46 -14.15
N GLU A 155 42.42 -41.64 -13.94
CA GLU A 155 41.96 -42.90 -14.52
C GLU A 155 40.57 -43.28 -14.00
N ASP A 156 40.33 -43.12 -12.69
CA ASP A 156 38.99 -43.34 -12.10
C ASP A 156 37.92 -42.49 -12.80
N LEU A 157 38.22 -41.21 -13.07
CA LEU A 157 37.31 -40.29 -13.77
C LEU A 157 37.06 -40.69 -15.22
N GLN A 158 38.10 -41.10 -15.96
CA GLN A 158 37.96 -41.53 -17.36
C GLN A 158 37.09 -42.78 -17.46
N VAL A 159 37.35 -43.79 -16.62
CA VAL A 159 36.57 -45.03 -16.60
C VAL A 159 35.11 -44.77 -16.23
N ALA A 160 34.87 -43.90 -15.23
CA ALA A 160 33.51 -43.49 -14.86
C ALA A 160 32.80 -42.79 -16.03
N ALA A 161 33.45 -41.83 -16.68
CA ALA A 161 32.90 -41.06 -17.78
C ALA A 161 32.59 -41.93 -19.02
N GLU A 162 33.46 -42.88 -19.36
CA GLU A 162 33.20 -43.83 -20.44
C GLU A 162 31.97 -44.72 -20.18
N ARG A 163 31.78 -45.14 -18.93
CA ARG A 163 30.59 -45.92 -18.54
C ARG A 163 29.33 -45.07 -18.62
N LEU A 164 29.36 -43.82 -18.13
CA LEU A 164 28.23 -42.89 -18.23
C LEU A 164 27.89 -42.56 -19.69
N ALA A 165 28.89 -42.37 -20.55
CA ALA A 165 28.68 -42.14 -21.98
C ALA A 165 28.01 -43.33 -22.67
N LYS A 166 28.40 -44.56 -22.30
CA LYS A 166 27.73 -45.79 -22.79
C LYS A 166 26.31 -45.91 -22.23
N ALA A 167 26.10 -45.58 -20.96
CA ALA A 167 24.77 -45.60 -20.34
C ALA A 167 23.82 -44.62 -21.05
N ASP A 168 24.24 -43.36 -21.24
CA ASP A 168 23.45 -42.35 -21.94
C ASP A 168 23.10 -42.78 -23.37
N ALA A 169 24.06 -43.39 -24.09
CA ALA A 169 23.82 -43.91 -25.43
C ALA A 169 22.76 -45.03 -25.48
N GLU A 170 22.66 -45.88 -24.45
CA GLU A 170 21.59 -46.88 -24.35
C GLU A 170 20.25 -46.26 -23.93
N LEU A 171 20.26 -45.34 -22.95
CA LEU A 171 19.06 -44.63 -22.49
C LEU A 171 18.43 -43.79 -23.62
N LEU A 172 19.24 -43.12 -24.44
CA LEU A 172 18.79 -42.37 -25.63
C LEU A 172 18.16 -43.27 -26.70
N ARG A 173 18.42 -44.58 -26.70
CA ARG A 173 17.75 -45.56 -27.57
C ARG A 173 16.42 -46.06 -26.99
N GLY A 174 15.99 -45.52 -25.85
CA GLY A 174 14.73 -45.86 -25.18
C GLY A 174 14.81 -47.05 -24.24
N ALA A 175 16.01 -47.47 -23.83
CA ALA A 175 16.17 -48.47 -22.77
C ALA A 175 15.82 -47.87 -21.40
N ASP A 176 15.08 -48.59 -20.57
CA ASP A 176 14.96 -48.27 -19.14
C ASP A 176 16.30 -48.55 -18.43
N LEU A 177 16.59 -47.90 -17.31
CA LEU A 177 17.86 -48.10 -16.60
C LEU A 177 18.04 -49.56 -16.16
N SER A 178 16.94 -50.25 -15.83
CA SER A 178 16.92 -51.68 -15.49
C SER A 178 17.36 -52.60 -16.64
N GLN A 179 17.32 -52.11 -17.88
CA GLN A 179 17.70 -52.83 -19.09
C GLN A 179 19.15 -52.54 -19.52
N VAL A 180 19.77 -51.50 -18.97
CA VAL A 180 21.18 -51.18 -19.22
C VAL A 180 22.07 -52.20 -18.50
N PRO A 181 23.05 -52.83 -19.17
CA PRO A 181 23.91 -53.84 -18.55
C PRO A 181 24.54 -53.38 -17.23
N ALA A 182 24.52 -54.25 -16.21
CA ALA A 182 25.11 -53.98 -14.90
C ALA A 182 26.60 -53.60 -14.98
N SER A 183 27.34 -54.13 -15.96
CA SER A 183 28.75 -53.75 -16.19
C SER A 183 28.95 -52.28 -16.57
N ILE A 184 27.89 -51.60 -17.04
CA ILE A 184 27.86 -50.19 -17.40
C ILE A 184 27.29 -49.36 -16.23
N THR A 185 26.23 -49.82 -15.57
CA THR A 185 25.55 -49.09 -14.48
C THR A 185 26.16 -49.29 -13.09
N GLN A 186 27.10 -50.24 -12.92
CA GLN A 186 27.78 -50.46 -11.65
C GLN A 186 28.78 -49.34 -11.34
N PRO A 187 28.64 -48.64 -10.19
CA PRO A 187 29.51 -47.53 -9.81
C PRO A 187 30.96 -47.98 -9.56
N PRO A 188 31.97 -47.21 -10.00
CA PRO A 188 33.35 -47.38 -9.56
C PRO A 188 33.48 -47.12 -8.05
N ALA A 189 34.24 -47.95 -7.32
CA ALA A 189 34.28 -47.92 -5.86
C ALA A 189 34.67 -46.54 -5.27
N ARG A 190 35.63 -45.83 -5.88
CA ARG A 190 36.10 -44.51 -5.43
C ARG A 190 35.20 -43.34 -5.85
N LEU A 191 34.30 -43.56 -6.80
CA LEU A 191 33.43 -42.54 -7.39
C LEU A 191 31.95 -42.92 -7.31
N ALA A 192 31.59 -43.78 -6.37
CA ALA A 192 30.28 -44.42 -6.40
C ALA A 192 29.12 -43.42 -6.30
N ILE A 193 29.18 -42.48 -5.36
CA ILE A 193 28.15 -41.46 -5.17
C ILE A 193 28.09 -40.50 -6.38
N PRO A 194 29.19 -39.84 -6.81
CA PRO A 194 29.14 -38.97 -7.98
C PRO A 194 28.67 -39.68 -9.25
N PHE A 195 29.10 -40.93 -9.47
CA PHE A 195 28.67 -41.73 -10.61
C PHE A 195 27.16 -41.99 -10.60
N LEU A 196 26.61 -42.42 -9.45
CA LEU A 196 25.17 -42.67 -9.31
C LEU A 196 24.36 -41.38 -9.46
N ARG A 197 24.87 -40.24 -9.00
CA ARG A 197 24.25 -38.93 -9.19
C ARG A 197 24.16 -38.52 -10.65
N VAL A 198 25.27 -38.62 -11.40
CA VAL A 198 25.26 -38.30 -12.83
C VAL A 198 24.39 -39.30 -13.59
N LEU A 199 24.42 -40.59 -13.23
CA LEU A 199 23.56 -41.61 -13.84
C LEU A 199 22.07 -41.32 -13.59
N ALA A 200 21.69 -40.85 -12.40
CA ALA A 200 20.33 -40.43 -12.07
C ALA A 200 19.86 -39.24 -12.91
N GLU A 201 20.77 -38.31 -13.21
CA GLU A 201 20.47 -37.18 -14.10
C GLU A 201 20.22 -37.64 -15.54
N LEU A 202 21.05 -38.56 -16.05
CA LEU A 202 20.95 -39.09 -17.41
C LEU A 202 19.69 -39.95 -17.63
N SER A 203 19.19 -40.62 -16.59
CA SER A 203 18.01 -41.49 -16.67
C SER A 203 16.66 -40.76 -16.60
N ARG A 204 16.66 -39.43 -16.44
CA ARG A 204 15.53 -38.48 -16.62
C ARG A 204 14.21 -38.71 -15.86
N ASP A 205 14.04 -39.80 -15.10
CA ASP A 205 12.92 -40.02 -14.15
C ASP A 205 13.20 -41.13 -13.10
N GLU A 206 14.33 -41.84 -13.21
CA GLU A 206 14.70 -42.94 -12.31
C GLU A 206 15.54 -42.52 -11.09
N ALA A 207 15.70 -41.23 -10.79
CA ALA A 207 16.43 -40.79 -9.59
C ALA A 207 15.89 -41.43 -8.29
N ARG A 208 14.58 -41.72 -8.24
CA ARG A 208 13.91 -42.42 -7.13
C ARG A 208 14.43 -43.84 -6.90
N THR A 209 15.01 -44.49 -7.91
CA THR A 209 15.56 -45.85 -7.80
C THR A 209 17.02 -45.83 -7.35
N LEU A 210 17.77 -44.76 -7.65
CA LEU A 210 19.20 -44.62 -7.32
C LEU A 210 19.46 -43.91 -5.98
N ASP A 211 18.63 -42.95 -5.57
CA ASP A 211 18.77 -42.25 -4.29
C ASP A 211 18.80 -43.20 -3.06
N PRO A 212 17.99 -44.28 -2.98
CA PRO A 212 18.10 -45.27 -1.91
C PRO A 212 19.46 -45.98 -1.85
N ILE A 213 20.09 -46.21 -3.01
CA ILE A 213 21.44 -46.81 -3.10
C ILE A 213 22.47 -45.81 -2.57
N ILE A 214 22.37 -44.54 -2.96
CA ILE A 214 23.22 -43.46 -2.45
C ILE A 214 23.08 -43.37 -0.92
N LEU A 215 21.87 -43.40 -0.38
CA LEU A 215 21.64 -43.37 1.08
C LEU A 215 22.14 -44.62 1.82
N THR A 216 22.34 -45.73 1.12
CA THR A 216 22.99 -46.91 1.70
C THR A 216 24.51 -46.72 1.79
N LEU A 217 25.11 -46.00 0.84
CA LEU A 217 26.54 -45.67 0.81
C LEU A 217 26.88 -44.51 1.75
N ASP A 218 26.05 -43.46 1.76
CA ASP A 218 26.13 -42.31 2.66
C ASP A 218 24.72 -41.94 3.17
N PRO A 219 24.33 -42.40 4.37
CA PRO A 219 23.04 -42.07 4.98
C PRO A 219 22.82 -40.57 5.23
N SER A 220 23.89 -39.78 5.27
CA SER A 220 23.85 -38.35 5.51
C SER A 220 23.77 -37.52 4.23
N HIS A 221 23.81 -38.15 3.05
CA HIS A 221 23.96 -37.47 1.76
C HIS A 221 22.84 -36.42 1.52
N PRO A 222 23.17 -35.11 1.45
CA PRO A 222 22.17 -34.03 1.48
C PRO A 222 21.13 -34.09 0.35
N VAL A 223 21.56 -34.32 -0.89
CA VAL A 223 20.67 -34.34 -2.06
C VAL A 223 19.74 -35.55 -2.03
N ALA A 224 20.29 -36.74 -1.73
CA ALA A 224 19.52 -37.98 -1.72
C ALA A 224 18.49 -37.97 -0.56
N ARG A 225 18.85 -37.40 0.60
CA ARG A 225 17.90 -37.19 1.72
C ARG A 225 16.78 -36.25 1.33
N ARG A 226 17.10 -35.14 0.65
CA ARG A 226 16.08 -34.20 0.13
C ARG A 226 15.14 -34.90 -0.84
N ASN A 227 15.66 -35.67 -1.79
CA ASN A 227 14.85 -36.35 -2.80
C ASN A 227 13.97 -37.45 -2.18
N LYS A 228 14.50 -38.21 -1.22
CA LYS A 228 13.71 -39.16 -0.41
C LYS A 228 12.57 -38.45 0.30
N TYR A 229 12.86 -37.33 0.96
CA TYR A 229 11.84 -36.51 1.63
C TYR A 229 10.77 -36.00 0.66
N VAL A 230 11.16 -35.44 -0.50
CA VAL A 230 10.19 -34.95 -1.51
C VAL A 230 9.34 -36.09 -2.05
N THR A 231 9.92 -37.26 -2.28
CA THR A 231 9.16 -38.46 -2.69
C THR A 231 8.17 -38.87 -1.61
N GLY A 232 8.60 -38.89 -0.35
CA GLY A 232 7.75 -39.19 0.80
C GLY A 232 6.61 -38.17 1.02
N LEU A 233 6.79 -36.91 0.60
CA LEU A 233 5.70 -35.94 0.62
C LEU A 233 4.65 -36.21 -0.48
N LEU A 234 5.08 -36.67 -1.66
CA LEU A 234 4.19 -36.96 -2.77
C LEU A 234 3.32 -38.20 -2.52
N ASP A 235 3.85 -39.21 -1.82
CA ASP A 235 3.12 -40.43 -1.47
C ASP A 235 2.44 -40.37 -0.08
N GLY A 236 2.67 -39.31 0.69
CA GLY A 236 2.08 -39.08 2.01
C GLY A 236 2.77 -39.81 3.17
N SER A 237 3.94 -40.40 2.95
CA SER A 237 4.70 -41.14 3.97
C SER A 237 5.65 -40.29 4.83
N ALA A 238 5.92 -39.03 4.47
CA ALA A 238 6.81 -38.13 5.20
C ALA A 238 6.09 -36.92 5.82
N ASP A 239 6.49 -36.52 7.04
CA ASP A 239 6.05 -35.26 7.66
C ASP A 239 6.86 -34.07 7.12
N ARG A 240 6.21 -32.93 6.87
CA ARG A 240 6.89 -31.74 6.32
C ARG A 240 8.08 -31.28 7.17
N ARG A 241 8.07 -31.48 8.50
CA ARG A 241 9.14 -31.06 9.42
C ARG A 241 10.41 -31.92 9.32
N GLU A 242 10.36 -33.07 8.67
CA GLU A 242 11.52 -33.97 8.49
C GLU A 242 12.67 -33.35 7.68
N VAL A 243 12.42 -32.25 6.96
CA VAL A 243 13.45 -31.51 6.22
C VAL A 243 14.32 -30.62 7.11
N LEU A 244 13.87 -30.27 8.32
CA LEU A 244 14.57 -29.31 9.19
C LEU A 244 16.00 -29.76 9.57
N PRO A 245 16.26 -31.02 9.95
CA PRO A 245 17.63 -31.46 10.26
C PRO A 245 18.59 -31.35 9.07
N LEU A 246 18.09 -31.52 7.83
CA LEU A 246 18.90 -31.34 6.63
C LEU A 246 19.30 -29.86 6.44
N ILE A 247 18.39 -28.94 6.76
CA ILE A 247 18.67 -27.50 6.69
C ILE A 247 19.68 -27.07 7.76
N ASP A 248 19.62 -27.65 8.95
CA ASP A 248 20.62 -27.37 10.00
C ASP A 248 22.03 -27.80 9.58
N GLU A 249 22.13 -28.88 8.80
CA GLU A 249 23.39 -29.47 8.31
C GLU A 249 23.92 -28.80 7.03
N ALA A 250 23.03 -28.36 6.15
CA ALA A 250 23.35 -27.72 4.87
C ALA A 250 22.56 -26.39 4.72
N PRO A 251 22.84 -25.37 5.55
CA PRO A 251 22.02 -24.16 5.64
C PRO A 251 22.10 -23.25 4.42
N MET A 252 23.07 -23.46 3.53
CA MET A 252 23.25 -22.74 2.27
C MET A 252 22.80 -23.55 1.05
N TYR A 253 22.19 -24.72 1.28
CA TYR A 253 21.54 -25.52 0.25
C TYR A 253 20.08 -25.11 0.10
N ALA A 254 19.74 -24.48 -1.02
CA ALA A 254 18.48 -23.76 -1.17
C ALA A 254 17.24 -24.65 -1.38
N LYS A 255 17.37 -25.79 -2.07
CA LYS A 255 16.21 -26.66 -2.40
C LYS A 255 15.45 -27.19 -1.16
N PRO A 256 16.11 -27.60 -0.06
CA PRO A 256 15.41 -27.92 1.20
C PRO A 256 14.53 -26.78 1.73
N HIS A 257 14.96 -25.52 1.61
CA HIS A 257 14.18 -24.36 2.06
C HIS A 257 12.90 -24.17 1.25
N LEU A 258 12.91 -24.50 -0.06
CA LEU A 258 11.70 -24.43 -0.91
C LEU A 258 10.56 -25.31 -0.41
N SER A 259 10.88 -26.38 0.31
CA SER A 259 9.89 -27.33 0.82
C SER A 259 9.18 -26.86 2.10
N ILE A 260 9.63 -25.76 2.73
CA ILE A 260 9.03 -25.24 3.97
C ILE A 260 7.96 -24.21 3.65
N TRP A 261 6.71 -24.63 3.79
CA TRP A 261 5.53 -23.78 3.70
C TRP A 261 4.29 -24.47 4.31
N GLY A 262 3.25 -23.69 4.64
CA GLY A 262 1.94 -24.17 5.09
C GLY A 262 1.75 -24.29 6.61
N GLU A 263 0.54 -24.71 7.01
CA GLU A 263 0.08 -24.76 8.41
C GLU A 263 1.00 -25.48 9.40
N PRO A 264 1.69 -26.60 9.06
CA PRO A 264 2.55 -27.31 10.01
C PRO A 264 3.67 -26.47 10.61
N PHE A 265 4.04 -25.35 9.99
CA PHE A 265 5.10 -24.45 10.46
C PHE A 265 4.58 -23.12 11.00
N ALA A 266 3.27 -22.84 10.88
CA ALA A 266 2.68 -21.54 11.21
C ALA A 266 2.71 -21.22 12.71
N ARG A 267 2.84 -22.23 13.59
CA ARG A 267 2.80 -22.06 15.06
C ARG A 267 4.15 -21.84 15.72
N ASP A 268 5.25 -22.22 15.07
CA ASP A 268 6.55 -22.33 15.74
C ASP A 268 7.31 -20.97 15.82
N ARG A 269 7.13 -20.09 14.82
CA ARG A 269 7.73 -18.73 14.78
C ARG A 269 6.76 -17.69 14.21
N GLN A 270 5.76 -17.29 15.01
CA GLN A 270 4.66 -16.42 14.57
C GLN A 270 5.11 -15.05 14.01
N ASN A 271 6.11 -14.39 14.61
CA ASN A 271 6.56 -13.07 14.16
C ASN A 271 7.42 -13.10 12.88
N GLU A 272 8.03 -14.26 12.56
CA GLU A 272 8.91 -14.42 11.40
C GLU A 272 8.19 -15.08 10.21
N ASN A 273 7.11 -15.82 10.47
CA ASN A 273 6.44 -16.75 9.55
C ASN A 273 7.45 -17.67 8.84
N MET A 274 7.50 -18.94 9.26
CA MET A 274 8.44 -19.92 8.69
C MET A 274 8.36 -20.04 7.16
N GLY A 275 7.20 -19.84 6.55
CA GLY A 275 7.07 -19.79 5.09
C GLY A 275 7.80 -18.60 4.49
N VAL A 276 7.54 -17.38 4.96
CA VAL A 276 8.22 -16.15 4.52
C VAL A 276 9.73 -16.26 4.71
N ARG A 277 10.17 -16.77 5.87
CA ARG A 277 11.57 -16.99 6.18
C ARG A 277 12.25 -17.91 5.18
N HIS A 278 11.75 -19.13 5.04
CA HIS A 278 12.44 -20.16 4.26
C HIS A 278 12.32 -19.91 2.75
N GLN A 279 11.17 -19.43 2.26
CA GLN A 279 11.05 -19.04 0.85
C GLN A 279 11.91 -17.81 0.52
N GLY A 280 12.06 -16.86 1.46
CA GLY A 280 13.00 -15.74 1.32
C GLY A 280 14.47 -16.20 1.24
N ILE A 281 14.86 -17.19 2.04
CA ILE A 281 16.19 -17.80 1.96
C ILE A 281 16.38 -18.51 0.62
N ALA A 282 15.42 -19.33 0.21
CA ALA A 282 15.50 -20.07 -1.04
C ALA A 282 15.63 -19.15 -2.25
N SER A 283 14.79 -18.11 -2.34
CA SER A 283 14.84 -17.11 -3.41
C SER A 283 16.14 -16.30 -3.39
N SER A 284 16.75 -16.08 -2.23
CA SER A 284 18.04 -15.41 -2.15
C SER A 284 19.22 -16.29 -2.54
N LEU A 285 19.19 -17.58 -2.20
CA LEU A 285 20.25 -18.52 -2.55
C LEU A 285 20.17 -18.94 -4.04
N MET A 286 18.97 -18.95 -4.62
CA MET A 286 18.69 -19.27 -6.02
C MET A 286 17.82 -18.19 -6.70
N PRO A 287 18.32 -16.97 -6.89
CA PRO A 287 17.51 -15.86 -7.43
C PRO A 287 17.12 -16.04 -8.90
N ALA A 288 17.78 -16.94 -9.63
CA ALA A 288 17.39 -17.32 -10.99
C ALA A 288 16.38 -18.48 -11.04
N ASN A 289 16.00 -19.08 -9.91
CA ASN A 289 14.97 -20.11 -9.90
C ASN A 289 13.58 -19.43 -9.84
N PRO A 290 12.74 -19.57 -10.88
CA PRO A 290 11.46 -18.88 -10.98
C PRO A 290 10.46 -19.32 -9.89
N TYR A 291 10.49 -20.59 -9.49
CA TYR A 291 9.63 -21.12 -8.43
C TYR A 291 10.01 -20.57 -7.06
N ALA A 292 11.32 -20.42 -6.79
CA ALA A 292 11.79 -19.81 -5.54
C ALA A 292 11.29 -18.37 -5.40
N CYS A 293 11.43 -17.56 -6.45
CA CYS A 293 10.95 -16.19 -6.48
C CYS A 293 9.42 -16.10 -6.36
N HIS A 294 8.70 -16.94 -7.11
CA HIS A 294 7.23 -16.95 -7.11
C HIS A 294 6.65 -17.41 -5.77
N ASN A 295 7.15 -18.50 -5.19
CA ASN A 295 6.73 -18.98 -3.87
C ASN A 295 6.97 -17.93 -2.79
N TYR A 296 8.11 -17.23 -2.82
CA TYR A 296 8.34 -16.14 -1.88
C TYR A 296 7.35 -15.00 -2.06
N SER A 297 7.06 -14.62 -3.33
CA SER A 297 6.00 -13.67 -3.65
C SER A 297 4.63 -14.07 -3.06
N LEU A 298 4.26 -15.35 -3.10
CA LEU A 298 3.01 -15.83 -2.51
C LEU A 298 2.99 -15.65 -0.99
N GLN A 299 4.06 -16.04 -0.29
CA GLN A 299 4.16 -15.87 1.17
C GLN A 299 4.14 -14.40 1.58
N LEU A 300 4.78 -13.52 0.82
CA LEU A 300 4.75 -12.07 1.04
C LEU A 300 3.33 -11.50 0.90
N ALA A 301 2.57 -12.01 -0.07
CA ALA A 301 1.20 -11.55 -0.26
C ALA A 301 0.26 -11.96 0.88
N ASP A 302 0.45 -13.16 1.43
CA ASP A 302 -0.32 -13.65 2.59
C ASP A 302 -0.08 -12.78 3.83
N GLU A 303 1.13 -12.24 3.98
CA GLU A 303 1.48 -11.25 5.02
C GLU A 303 1.08 -9.79 4.68
N GLY A 304 0.45 -9.56 3.52
CA GLY A 304 0.05 -8.22 3.08
C GLY A 304 1.19 -7.32 2.59
N ARG A 305 2.39 -7.86 2.32
CA ARG A 305 3.53 -7.17 1.68
C ARG A 305 3.37 -7.16 0.15
N ARG A 306 2.33 -6.48 -0.33
CA ARG A 306 1.81 -6.61 -1.70
C ARG A 306 2.74 -6.04 -2.78
N GLU A 307 3.43 -4.94 -2.50
CA GLU A 307 4.38 -4.35 -3.46
C GLU A 307 5.63 -5.20 -3.65
N GLU A 308 6.14 -5.72 -2.54
CA GLU A 308 7.29 -6.62 -2.54
C GLU A 308 6.94 -7.95 -3.21
N SER A 309 5.75 -8.49 -2.92
CA SER A 309 5.19 -9.64 -3.63
C SER A 309 5.14 -9.43 -5.14
N TYR A 310 4.66 -8.27 -5.60
CA TYR A 310 4.69 -7.92 -7.03
C TYR A 310 6.10 -7.95 -7.63
N ARG A 311 7.10 -7.34 -6.97
CA ARG A 311 8.49 -7.35 -7.47
C ARG A 311 9.08 -8.76 -7.53
N TRP A 312 8.83 -9.60 -6.53
CA TRP A 312 9.30 -10.99 -6.57
C TRP A 312 8.57 -11.86 -7.62
N ALA A 313 7.29 -11.61 -7.87
CA ALA A 313 6.58 -12.22 -8.99
C ALA A 313 7.15 -11.76 -10.33
N ASP A 314 7.45 -10.47 -10.48
CA ASP A 314 8.05 -9.92 -11.70
C ASP A 314 9.45 -10.51 -11.96
N ARG A 315 10.28 -10.64 -10.91
CA ARG A 315 11.57 -11.35 -10.98
C ARG A 315 11.42 -12.80 -11.46
N ALA A 316 10.37 -13.50 -11.03
CA ALA A 316 10.10 -14.85 -11.53
C ALA A 316 9.79 -14.84 -13.04
N THR A 317 9.13 -13.80 -13.56
CA THR A 317 8.91 -13.64 -15.02
C THR A 317 10.17 -13.28 -15.79
N VAL A 318 11.13 -12.58 -15.17
CA VAL A 318 12.45 -12.33 -15.77
C VAL A 318 13.26 -13.63 -15.85
N ALA A 319 13.22 -14.44 -14.78
CA ALA A 319 13.90 -15.74 -14.75
C ALA A 319 13.27 -16.76 -15.72
N ALA A 320 11.94 -16.75 -15.87
CA ALA A 320 11.22 -17.60 -16.81
C ALA A 320 10.04 -16.86 -17.46
N PRO A 321 10.23 -16.23 -18.64
CA PRO A 321 9.19 -15.45 -19.32
C PRO A 321 7.92 -16.23 -19.66
N GLN A 322 8.02 -17.55 -19.80
CA GLN A 322 6.90 -18.46 -20.06
C GLN A 322 6.11 -18.85 -18.79
N PHE A 323 6.54 -18.42 -17.61
CA PHE A 323 5.91 -18.84 -16.35
C PHE A 323 4.58 -18.11 -16.12
N GLY A 324 3.49 -18.69 -16.64
CA GLY A 324 2.17 -18.06 -16.66
C GLY A 324 1.64 -17.65 -15.28
N ALA A 325 1.85 -18.49 -14.26
CA ALA A 325 1.38 -18.21 -12.90
C ALA A 325 1.96 -16.91 -12.32
N ALA A 326 3.26 -16.65 -12.54
CA ALA A 326 3.93 -15.44 -12.07
C ALA A 326 3.37 -14.17 -12.75
N HIS A 327 3.09 -14.23 -14.06
CA HIS A 327 2.45 -13.13 -14.79
C HIS A 327 1.04 -12.82 -14.27
N LEU A 328 0.22 -13.86 -14.02
CA LEU A 328 -1.13 -13.69 -13.46
C LEU A 328 -1.07 -13.06 -12.06
N ASP A 329 -0.11 -13.49 -11.23
CA ASP A 329 0.05 -12.95 -9.89
C ASP A 329 0.56 -11.51 -9.90
N CYS A 330 1.42 -11.11 -10.83
CA CYS A 330 1.77 -9.69 -11.02
C CYS A 330 0.50 -8.81 -11.14
N VAL A 331 -0.45 -9.23 -11.98
CA VAL A 331 -1.73 -8.52 -12.17
C VAL A 331 -2.57 -8.56 -10.88
N ARG A 332 -2.70 -9.73 -10.23
CA ARG A 332 -3.47 -9.86 -8.97
C ARG A 332 -2.91 -8.96 -7.86
N ARG A 333 -1.59 -8.87 -7.70
CA ARG A 333 -0.96 -8.01 -6.68
C ARG A 333 -1.17 -6.54 -6.99
N LEU A 334 -1.02 -6.10 -8.24
CA LEU A 334 -1.28 -4.70 -8.61
C LEU A 334 -2.71 -4.26 -8.31
N ARG A 335 -3.70 -5.14 -8.54
CA ARG A 335 -5.10 -4.89 -8.17
C ARG A 335 -5.27 -4.68 -6.66
N GLN A 336 -4.50 -5.40 -5.84
CA GLN A 336 -4.55 -5.30 -4.37
C GLN A 336 -3.76 -4.09 -3.81
N VAL A 337 -2.92 -3.43 -4.60
CA VAL A 337 -2.13 -2.25 -4.19
C VAL A 337 -2.92 -0.94 -4.39
N GLY A 338 -4.17 -1.01 -4.89
CA GLY A 338 -5.01 0.16 -5.09
C GLY A 338 -4.58 1.02 -6.27
N ARG A 339 -3.96 0.45 -7.31
CA ARG A 339 -3.56 1.15 -8.56
C ARG A 339 -4.33 0.61 -9.76
N PRO A 340 -5.64 0.88 -9.86
CA PRO A 340 -6.50 0.25 -10.86
C PRO A 340 -6.08 0.61 -12.29
N GLY A 341 -5.55 1.81 -12.52
CA GLY A 341 -5.04 2.23 -13.82
C GLY A 341 -3.81 1.44 -14.27
N GLN A 342 -2.80 1.34 -13.41
CA GLN A 342 -1.64 0.48 -13.67
C GLN A 342 -2.05 -1.00 -13.81
N ALA A 343 -2.92 -1.49 -12.93
CA ALA A 343 -3.39 -2.87 -12.97
C ALA A 343 -4.15 -3.19 -14.27
N PHE A 344 -4.95 -2.24 -14.77
CA PHE A 344 -5.62 -2.36 -16.07
C PHE A 344 -4.61 -2.47 -17.20
N ALA A 345 -3.62 -1.58 -17.27
CA ALA A 345 -2.59 -1.62 -18.31
C ALA A 345 -1.78 -2.93 -18.30
N GLU A 346 -1.38 -3.39 -17.11
CA GLU A 346 -0.62 -4.64 -16.94
C GLU A 346 -1.47 -5.87 -17.26
N ALA A 347 -2.77 -5.86 -16.94
CA ALA A 347 -3.70 -6.90 -17.38
C ALA A 347 -3.80 -6.93 -18.91
N GLN A 348 -3.88 -5.78 -19.58
CA GLN A 348 -3.90 -5.75 -21.05
C GLN A 348 -2.58 -6.23 -21.66
N TYR A 349 -1.44 -6.01 -21.01
CA TYR A 349 -0.13 -6.45 -21.51
C TYR A 349 0.11 -7.93 -21.23
N ARG A 350 0.19 -8.33 -19.96
CA ARG A 350 0.61 -9.67 -19.54
C ARG A 350 -0.43 -10.75 -19.81
N CYS A 351 -1.71 -10.48 -19.53
CA CYS A 351 -2.74 -11.49 -19.77
C CYS A 351 -2.94 -11.73 -21.28
N ARG A 352 -2.82 -10.71 -22.13
CA ARG A 352 -2.86 -10.90 -23.58
C ARG A 352 -1.65 -11.67 -24.09
N GLU A 353 -0.46 -11.42 -23.55
CA GLU A 353 0.72 -12.22 -23.88
C GLU A 353 0.51 -13.72 -23.59
N ILE A 354 -0.11 -14.06 -22.44
CA ILE A 354 -0.48 -15.44 -22.11
C ILE A 354 -1.47 -16.00 -23.15
N LEU A 355 -2.50 -15.23 -23.51
CA LEU A 355 -3.51 -15.65 -24.49
C LEU A 355 -2.89 -15.87 -25.88
N ASP A 356 -1.99 -14.98 -26.32
CA ASP A 356 -1.27 -15.10 -27.60
C ASP A 356 -0.35 -16.32 -27.61
N ARG A 357 0.35 -16.59 -26.50
CA ARG A 357 1.18 -17.80 -26.34
C ARG A 357 0.32 -19.07 -26.33
N ALA A 358 -0.84 -19.04 -25.67
CA ALA A 358 -1.78 -20.16 -25.67
C ALA A 358 -2.27 -20.46 -27.10
N ALA A 359 -2.69 -19.42 -27.83
CA ALA A 359 -3.12 -19.54 -29.23
C ALA A 359 -2.00 -20.09 -30.15
N ALA A 360 -0.74 -19.79 -29.82
CA ALA A 360 0.44 -20.30 -30.54
C ALA A 360 0.93 -21.68 -30.04
N ASN A 361 0.23 -22.34 -29.11
CA ASN A 361 0.65 -23.59 -28.45
C ASN A 361 2.05 -23.51 -27.80
N LYS A 362 2.40 -22.34 -27.25
CA LYS A 362 3.69 -22.07 -26.59
C LYS A 362 3.62 -22.10 -25.06
N LEU A 363 2.49 -22.52 -24.49
CA LEU A 363 2.35 -22.75 -23.05
C LEU A 363 2.60 -24.22 -22.71
N PRO A 364 3.19 -24.51 -21.53
CA PRO A 364 3.29 -25.88 -21.02
C PRO A 364 1.92 -26.56 -20.91
N THR A 365 1.85 -27.87 -21.20
CA THR A 365 0.59 -28.64 -21.18
C THR A 365 -0.08 -28.67 -19.80
N ASN A 366 0.71 -28.57 -18.71
CA ASN A 366 0.22 -28.50 -17.33
C ASN A 366 -0.37 -27.13 -16.96
N ASP A 367 -0.16 -26.08 -17.77
CA ASP A 367 -0.63 -24.71 -17.52
C ASP A 367 -1.96 -24.40 -18.22
N TRP A 368 -2.78 -25.41 -18.50
CA TRP A 368 -4.06 -25.27 -19.24
C TRP A 368 -5.03 -24.24 -18.63
N GLN A 369 -4.97 -23.99 -17.31
CA GLN A 369 -5.81 -23.02 -16.62
C GLN A 369 -5.38 -21.56 -16.85
N ALA A 370 -4.11 -21.33 -17.19
CA ALA A 370 -3.53 -20.00 -17.32
C ALA A 370 -4.28 -19.08 -18.31
N PRO A 371 -4.62 -19.50 -19.56
CA PRO A 371 -5.38 -18.65 -20.48
C PRO A 371 -6.78 -18.29 -19.96
N HIS A 372 -7.47 -19.20 -19.27
CA HIS A 372 -8.79 -18.92 -18.71
C HIS A 372 -8.72 -17.92 -17.54
N HIS A 373 -7.73 -18.07 -16.65
CA HIS A 373 -7.46 -17.07 -15.61
C HIS A 373 -7.04 -15.72 -16.20
N ALA A 374 -6.26 -15.71 -17.28
CA ALA A 374 -5.84 -14.49 -17.96
C ALA A 374 -7.05 -13.72 -18.51
N ALA A 375 -7.98 -14.40 -19.19
CA ALA A 375 -9.22 -13.81 -19.70
C ALA A 375 -10.12 -13.25 -18.57
N LEU A 376 -10.30 -14.01 -17.49
CA LEU A 376 -11.07 -13.55 -16.33
C LEU A 376 -10.41 -12.36 -15.61
N LEU A 377 -9.08 -12.31 -15.53
CA LEU A 377 -8.38 -11.17 -14.95
C LEU A 377 -8.54 -9.90 -15.78
N ILE A 378 -8.61 -10.01 -17.12
CA ILE A 378 -8.94 -8.88 -17.98
C ILE A 378 -10.36 -8.37 -17.66
N ALA A 379 -11.33 -9.26 -17.50
CA ALA A 379 -12.69 -8.88 -17.09
C ALA A 379 -12.71 -8.23 -15.69
N PHE A 380 -11.95 -8.76 -14.72
CA PHE A 380 -11.83 -8.16 -13.40
C PHE A 380 -11.20 -6.77 -13.42
N ALA A 381 -10.17 -6.55 -14.24
CA ALA A 381 -9.56 -5.22 -14.38
C ALA A 381 -10.55 -4.20 -14.97
N HIS A 382 -11.45 -4.61 -15.86
CA HIS A 382 -12.56 -3.76 -16.33
C HIS A 382 -13.54 -3.43 -15.21
N LEU A 383 -13.90 -4.43 -14.39
CA LEU A 383 -14.77 -4.20 -13.24
C LEU A 383 -14.17 -3.19 -12.26
N ASP A 384 -12.88 -3.31 -11.92
CA ASP A 384 -12.21 -2.44 -10.95
C ASP A 384 -12.20 -0.96 -11.37
N VAL A 385 -12.29 -0.67 -12.67
CA VAL A 385 -12.41 0.71 -13.21
C VAL A 385 -13.88 1.13 -13.46
N GLY A 386 -14.84 0.32 -13.02
CA GLY A 386 -16.28 0.56 -13.09
C GLY A 386 -16.96 0.18 -14.41
N ARG A 387 -16.25 -0.48 -15.33
CA ARG A 387 -16.75 -0.94 -16.64
C ARG A 387 -17.52 -2.26 -16.52
N LEU A 388 -18.60 -2.26 -15.72
CA LEU A 388 -19.33 -3.48 -15.32
C LEU A 388 -19.95 -4.24 -16.49
N HIS A 389 -20.52 -3.54 -17.48
CA HIS A 389 -21.17 -4.21 -18.61
C HIS A 389 -20.16 -4.99 -19.45
N GLU A 390 -19.07 -4.34 -19.85
CA GLU A 390 -17.99 -4.97 -20.63
C GLU A 390 -17.28 -6.05 -19.81
N ALA A 391 -17.12 -5.85 -18.49
CA ALA A 391 -16.61 -6.89 -17.60
C ALA A 391 -17.49 -8.15 -17.61
N ILE A 392 -18.81 -8.00 -17.62
CA ILE A 392 -19.74 -9.13 -17.72
C ILE A 392 -19.61 -9.82 -19.09
N GLU A 393 -19.55 -9.06 -20.18
CA GLU A 393 -19.41 -9.61 -21.54
C GLU A 393 -18.11 -10.39 -21.70
N LEU A 394 -16.99 -9.81 -21.29
CA LEU A 394 -15.68 -10.47 -21.33
C LEU A 394 -15.64 -11.71 -20.45
N ALA A 395 -16.28 -11.67 -19.28
CA ALA A 395 -16.33 -12.82 -18.38
C ALA A 395 -17.24 -13.93 -18.94
N ASP A 396 -18.38 -13.59 -19.53
CA ASP A 396 -19.26 -14.57 -20.19
C ASP A 396 -18.57 -15.23 -21.38
N ASP A 397 -17.90 -14.45 -22.23
CA ASP A 397 -17.08 -14.97 -23.33
C ASP A 397 -15.98 -15.90 -22.81
N ALA A 398 -15.24 -15.50 -21.77
CA ALA A 398 -14.23 -16.35 -21.13
C ALA A 398 -14.80 -17.67 -20.59
N MET A 399 -15.98 -17.62 -19.94
CA MET A 399 -16.65 -18.82 -19.43
C MET A 399 -17.19 -19.71 -20.54
N SER A 400 -17.65 -19.14 -21.67
CA SER A 400 -18.18 -19.90 -22.81
C SER A 400 -17.11 -20.73 -23.55
N ARG A 401 -15.83 -20.36 -23.40
CA ARG A 401 -14.68 -21.06 -24.00
C ARG A 401 -14.09 -22.13 -23.10
N LEU A 402 -14.63 -22.33 -21.88
CA LEU A 402 -14.17 -23.40 -20.99
C LEU A 402 -14.55 -24.77 -21.59
N PRO A 403 -13.65 -25.77 -21.52
CA PRO A 403 -14.00 -27.16 -21.75
C PRO A 403 -15.23 -27.62 -20.95
N GLU A 404 -16.06 -28.47 -21.56
CA GLU A 404 -17.28 -29.01 -20.94
C GLU A 404 -17.02 -30.15 -19.93
N ASP A 405 -15.77 -30.50 -19.65
CA ASP A 405 -15.44 -31.56 -18.69
C ASP A 405 -15.71 -31.11 -17.24
N GLN A 406 -16.17 -32.07 -16.42
CA GLN A 406 -16.59 -31.80 -15.04
C GLN A 406 -15.47 -31.19 -14.16
N PRO A 407 -14.22 -31.68 -14.16
CA PRO A 407 -13.12 -31.08 -13.39
C PRO A 407 -12.90 -29.59 -13.72
N THR A 408 -12.92 -29.22 -15.00
CA THR A 408 -12.80 -27.82 -15.43
C THR A 408 -13.95 -26.96 -14.93
N GLN A 409 -15.18 -27.45 -15.07
CA GLN A 409 -16.37 -26.72 -14.62
C GLN A 409 -16.38 -26.52 -13.11
N GLU A 410 -15.93 -27.50 -12.33
CA GLU A 410 -15.77 -27.38 -10.88
C GLU A 410 -14.68 -26.36 -10.50
N ALA A 411 -13.52 -26.38 -11.18
CA ALA A 411 -12.42 -25.46 -10.95
C ALA A 411 -12.80 -23.98 -11.18
N PHE A 412 -13.74 -23.71 -12.10
CA PHE A 412 -14.22 -22.36 -12.42
C PHE A 412 -15.63 -22.04 -11.91
N ALA A 413 -16.24 -22.92 -11.09
CA ALA A 413 -17.57 -22.69 -10.53
C ALA A 413 -17.66 -21.41 -9.69
N TRP A 414 -16.55 -21.02 -9.04
CA TRP A 414 -16.45 -19.76 -8.30
C TRP A 414 -16.63 -18.53 -9.22
N ALA A 415 -16.13 -18.60 -10.46
CA ALA A 415 -16.23 -17.52 -11.44
C ALA A 415 -17.67 -17.36 -11.92
N GLY A 416 -18.35 -18.47 -12.23
CA GLY A 416 -19.77 -18.48 -12.58
C GLY A 416 -20.66 -17.86 -11.48
N LYS A 417 -20.44 -18.22 -10.21
CA LYS A 417 -21.14 -17.61 -9.06
C LYS A 417 -20.88 -16.11 -8.97
N ARG A 418 -19.63 -15.68 -9.16
CA ARG A 418 -19.23 -14.27 -9.11
C ARG A 418 -19.85 -13.45 -10.24
N ILE A 419 -19.86 -13.96 -11.46
CA ILE A 419 -20.48 -13.30 -12.63
C ILE A 419 -22.00 -13.23 -12.46
N ALA A 420 -22.64 -14.28 -11.93
CA ALA A 420 -24.06 -14.24 -11.61
C ALA A 420 -24.39 -13.16 -10.57
N HIS A 421 -23.53 -12.96 -9.57
CA HIS A 421 -23.64 -11.85 -8.62
C HIS A 421 -23.52 -10.49 -9.34
N TRP A 422 -22.55 -10.32 -10.26
CA TRP A 422 -22.39 -9.08 -11.04
C TRP A 422 -23.62 -8.68 -11.86
N LYS A 423 -24.32 -9.66 -12.41
CA LYS A 423 -25.53 -9.46 -13.22
C LYS A 423 -26.73 -9.03 -12.37
N ASN A 424 -26.79 -9.43 -11.10
CA ASN A 424 -27.99 -9.34 -10.28
C ASN A 424 -27.89 -8.36 -9.11
N ASP A 425 -26.69 -8.06 -8.62
CA ASP A 425 -26.51 -7.23 -7.43
C ASP A 425 -26.67 -5.74 -7.76
N ALA A 426 -27.62 -5.09 -7.08
CA ALA A 426 -27.88 -3.65 -7.22
C ALA A 426 -26.77 -2.81 -6.54
N GLY A 427 -26.19 -3.30 -5.45
CA GLY A 427 -25.11 -2.64 -4.73
C GLY A 427 -23.84 -2.53 -5.58
N LEU A 428 -23.45 -3.62 -6.24
CA LEU A 428 -22.31 -3.66 -7.14
C LEU A 428 -22.54 -2.80 -8.39
N LEU A 429 -23.75 -2.75 -8.95
CA LEU A 429 -24.09 -1.81 -10.01
C LEU A 429 -23.85 -0.36 -9.57
N ALA A 430 -24.31 0.00 -8.37
CA ALA A 430 -24.12 1.33 -7.80
C ALA A 430 -22.64 1.67 -7.53
N ARG A 431 -21.85 0.68 -7.08
CA ARG A 431 -20.40 0.83 -6.91
C ARG A 431 -19.69 1.02 -8.24
N ALA A 432 -19.97 0.19 -9.25
CA ALA A 432 -19.38 0.33 -10.57
C ALA A 432 -19.73 1.68 -11.22
N TYR A 433 -20.98 2.14 -11.03
CA TYR A 433 -21.42 3.48 -11.46
C TYR A 433 -20.59 4.59 -10.81
N ALA A 434 -20.23 4.44 -9.53
CA ALA A 434 -19.37 5.37 -8.81
C ALA A 434 -17.90 5.26 -9.22
N TRP A 435 -17.32 4.07 -9.33
CA TRP A 435 -15.92 3.88 -9.71
C TRP A 435 -15.62 4.49 -11.08
N GLU A 436 -16.48 4.22 -12.06
CA GLU A 436 -16.36 4.83 -13.38
C GLU A 436 -16.55 6.34 -13.31
N GLY A 437 -17.53 6.83 -12.52
CA GLY A 437 -17.73 8.25 -12.25
C GLY A 437 -16.49 8.93 -11.65
N PHE A 438 -15.81 8.27 -10.71
CA PHE A 438 -14.58 8.78 -10.09
C PHE A 438 -13.46 8.93 -11.13
N HIS A 439 -13.22 7.90 -11.93
CA HIS A 439 -12.22 7.96 -13.00
C HIS A 439 -12.61 8.94 -14.12
N ARG A 440 -13.90 9.17 -14.34
CA ARG A 440 -14.40 10.16 -15.30
C ARG A 440 -14.30 11.59 -14.81
N GLY A 441 -14.14 11.84 -13.51
CA GLY A 441 -14.21 13.20 -12.94
C GLY A 441 -15.64 13.67 -12.69
N ASP A 442 -16.57 12.75 -12.41
CA ASP A 442 -17.99 13.01 -12.13
C ASP A 442 -18.30 12.72 -10.64
N PRO A 443 -18.02 13.65 -9.71
CA PRO A 443 -18.17 13.42 -8.27
C PRO A 443 -19.64 13.20 -7.85
N GLY A 444 -20.60 13.74 -8.60
CA GLY A 444 -22.03 13.51 -8.35
C GLY A 444 -22.42 12.05 -8.52
N ARG A 445 -21.91 11.39 -9.56
CA ARG A 445 -22.10 9.94 -9.73
C ARG A 445 -21.47 9.11 -8.63
N VAL A 446 -20.30 9.54 -8.13
CA VAL A 446 -19.63 8.86 -7.01
C VAL A 446 -20.48 8.93 -5.75
N THR A 447 -20.96 10.13 -5.39
CA THR A 447 -21.77 10.31 -4.17
C THR A 447 -23.09 9.56 -4.28
N VAL A 448 -23.77 9.58 -5.42
CA VAL A 448 -25.01 8.80 -5.65
C VAL A 448 -24.73 7.29 -5.57
N GLY A 449 -23.73 6.80 -6.29
CA GLY A 449 -23.43 5.37 -6.38
C GLY A 449 -22.97 4.76 -5.06
N LEU A 450 -22.03 5.40 -4.33
CA LEU A 450 -21.51 4.86 -3.07
C LEU A 450 -22.45 5.08 -1.88
N THR A 451 -23.39 6.03 -1.96
CA THR A 451 -24.42 6.16 -0.91
C THR A 451 -25.55 5.17 -1.09
N ARG A 452 -25.90 4.78 -2.31
CA ARG A 452 -26.89 3.71 -2.60
C ARG A 452 -26.30 2.31 -2.58
N GLY A 453 -25.02 2.18 -2.90
CA GLY A 453 -24.23 0.96 -2.76
C GLY A 453 -23.77 0.71 -1.33
N ARG A 454 -23.25 -0.49 -1.07
CA ARG A 454 -22.55 -0.77 0.19
C ARG A 454 -21.10 -0.33 0.01
N ILE A 455 -20.58 0.49 0.92
CA ILE A 455 -19.14 0.76 1.04
C ILE A 455 -18.51 -0.51 1.60
N THR A 456 -17.68 -1.18 0.80
CA THR A 456 -17.12 -2.49 1.18
C THR A 456 -15.62 -2.49 1.40
N ASP A 457 -14.90 -1.50 0.87
CA ASP A 457 -13.46 -1.41 0.98
C ASP A 457 -13.00 0.05 1.14
N ASP A 458 -11.69 0.21 1.34
CA ASP A 458 -11.07 1.50 1.56
C ASP A 458 -11.02 2.37 0.29
N ASP A 459 -11.01 1.77 -0.91
CA ASP A 459 -11.06 2.51 -2.17
C ASP A 459 -12.41 3.22 -2.33
N ASP A 460 -13.53 2.54 -2.01
CA ASP A 460 -14.84 3.18 -1.93
C ASP A 460 -14.82 4.36 -0.94
N ALA A 461 -14.23 4.17 0.25
CA ALA A 461 -14.14 5.21 1.28
C ALA A 461 -13.36 6.44 0.78
N MET A 462 -12.20 6.22 0.15
CA MET A 462 -11.40 7.27 -0.47
C MET A 462 -12.22 8.02 -1.53
N MET A 463 -12.83 7.32 -2.49
CA MET A 463 -13.57 7.94 -3.59
C MET A 463 -14.74 8.78 -3.09
N LEU A 464 -15.47 8.30 -2.07
CA LEU A 464 -16.57 9.04 -1.46
C LEU A 464 -16.06 10.32 -0.76
N ILE A 465 -15.02 10.21 0.05
CA ILE A 465 -14.43 11.35 0.77
C ILE A 465 -13.92 12.41 -0.22
N GLU A 466 -13.15 12.01 -1.23
CA GLU A 466 -12.62 12.96 -2.24
C GLU A 466 -13.75 13.62 -3.04
N SER A 467 -14.81 12.89 -3.36
CA SER A 467 -15.95 13.43 -4.12
C SER A 467 -16.77 14.41 -3.29
N LEU A 468 -17.00 14.14 -2.01
CA LEU A 468 -17.66 15.08 -1.08
C LEU A 468 -16.84 16.37 -0.91
N MET A 469 -15.52 16.25 -0.78
CA MET A 469 -14.61 17.40 -0.78
C MET A 469 -14.70 18.19 -2.10
N ALA A 470 -14.80 17.50 -3.24
CA ALA A 470 -14.91 18.14 -4.55
C ALA A 470 -16.14 19.04 -4.68
N ILE A 471 -17.27 18.60 -4.13
CA ILE A 471 -18.54 19.34 -4.12
C ILE A 471 -18.70 20.24 -2.87
N GLY A 472 -17.61 20.51 -2.15
CA GLY A 472 -17.59 21.42 -1.00
C GLY A 472 -18.42 20.97 0.20
N ARG A 473 -18.59 19.67 0.38
CA ARG A 473 -19.27 19.09 1.54
C ARG A 473 -18.24 18.52 2.51
N GLU A 474 -17.31 19.34 2.97
CA GLU A 474 -16.23 18.92 3.87
C GLU A 474 -16.76 18.41 5.23
N ASP A 475 -17.90 18.95 5.68
CA ASP A 475 -18.65 18.45 6.84
C ASP A 475 -19.14 17.00 6.64
N GLN A 476 -19.67 16.70 5.46
CA GLN A 476 -20.15 15.38 5.12
C GLN A 476 -19.01 14.41 4.81
N ALA A 477 -17.89 14.91 4.29
CA ALA A 477 -16.68 14.12 4.09
C ALA A 477 -16.11 13.62 5.44
N GLU A 478 -16.21 14.42 6.50
CA GLU A 478 -15.81 14.02 7.87
C GLU A 478 -16.73 12.92 8.41
N ILE A 479 -18.03 13.04 8.16
CA ILE A 479 -19.01 12.00 8.51
C ILE A 479 -18.77 10.72 7.70
N ALA A 480 -18.46 10.84 6.40
CA ALA A 480 -18.11 9.71 5.55
C ALA A 480 -16.86 8.99 6.07
N TYR A 481 -15.82 9.74 6.47
CA TYR A 481 -14.67 9.17 7.16
C TYR A 481 -15.09 8.39 8.42
N ALA A 482 -15.84 9.01 9.33
CA ALA A 482 -16.31 8.33 10.54
C ALA A 482 -17.13 7.07 10.22
N GLN A 483 -18.02 7.11 9.24
CA GLN A 483 -18.78 5.96 8.77
C GLN A 483 -17.88 4.84 8.24
N CYS A 484 -16.86 5.20 7.45
CA CYS A 484 -15.97 4.24 6.79
C CYS A 484 -14.91 3.66 7.72
N THR A 485 -14.55 4.34 8.81
CA THR A 485 -13.62 3.75 9.78
C THR A 485 -14.13 2.43 10.38
N GLY A 486 -15.43 2.15 10.37
CA GLY A 486 -15.98 0.84 10.75
C GLY A 486 -15.82 -0.29 9.71
N LEU A 487 -15.04 -0.09 8.64
CA LEU A 487 -14.87 -1.09 7.57
C LEU A 487 -14.22 -2.38 8.06
N ASP A 488 -13.21 -2.26 8.91
CA ASP A 488 -12.42 -3.37 9.44
C ASP A 488 -12.98 -3.96 10.75
N GLY A 489 -14.12 -3.45 11.22
CA GLY A 489 -14.73 -3.84 12.50
C GLY A 489 -14.01 -3.31 13.74
N THR A 490 -12.90 -2.55 13.60
CA THR A 490 -12.12 -1.99 14.70
C THR A 490 -12.10 -0.46 14.74
N GLY A 491 -12.74 0.21 13.77
CA GLY A 491 -12.89 1.66 13.78
C GLY A 491 -11.69 2.40 13.20
N VAL A 492 -10.96 1.80 12.25
CA VAL A 492 -9.90 2.49 11.49
C VAL A 492 -9.91 2.06 10.01
N LEU A 493 -9.44 2.92 9.11
CA LEU A 493 -9.28 2.59 7.68
C LEU A 493 -8.07 1.67 7.45
N GLY A 494 -8.17 0.68 6.57
CA GLY A 494 -7.09 -0.29 6.34
C GLY A 494 -5.98 0.24 5.44
N ASP A 495 -6.35 0.72 4.26
CA ASP A 495 -5.51 1.22 3.18
C ASP A 495 -5.09 2.69 3.37
N GLY A 496 -3.88 3.02 2.92
CA GLY A 496 -3.36 4.35 3.14
C GLY A 496 -3.87 5.44 2.17
N LYS A 497 -4.48 5.15 1.01
CA LYS A 497 -5.09 6.19 0.16
C LYS A 497 -6.33 6.76 0.86
N ALA A 498 -7.16 5.88 1.41
CA ALA A 498 -8.30 6.28 2.25
C ALA A 498 -7.86 7.08 3.48
N ARG A 499 -6.76 6.69 4.13
CA ARG A 499 -6.18 7.46 5.25
C ARG A 499 -5.70 8.84 4.83
N LEU A 500 -5.04 8.97 3.67
CA LEU A 500 -4.63 10.27 3.15
C LEU A 500 -5.83 11.15 2.77
N ALA A 501 -6.90 10.57 2.21
CA ALA A 501 -8.17 11.27 1.99
C ALA A 501 -8.80 11.73 3.33
N ALA A 502 -8.78 10.89 4.36
CA ALA A 502 -9.22 11.25 5.70
C ALA A 502 -8.36 12.38 6.31
N ALA A 503 -7.03 12.31 6.19
CA ALA A 503 -6.13 13.35 6.66
C ALA A 503 -6.44 14.72 6.02
N LYS A 504 -6.74 14.73 4.71
CA LYS A 504 -7.18 15.93 3.96
C LYS A 504 -8.38 16.59 4.64
N VAL A 505 -9.41 15.82 4.94
CA VAL A 505 -10.63 16.29 5.63
C VAL A 505 -10.28 16.80 7.03
N LEU A 506 -9.55 16.01 7.81
CA LEU A 506 -9.22 16.34 9.20
C LEU A 506 -8.41 17.65 9.30
N ILE A 507 -7.48 17.91 8.36
CA ILE A 507 -6.78 19.20 8.26
C ILE A 507 -7.77 20.32 7.98
N VAL A 508 -8.74 20.15 7.08
CA VAL A 508 -9.75 21.18 6.76
C VAL A 508 -10.78 21.37 7.88
N ARG A 509 -11.00 20.35 8.71
CA ARG A 509 -11.92 20.41 9.86
C ARG A 509 -11.27 20.86 11.16
N GLY A 510 -9.94 20.92 11.23
CA GLY A 510 -9.23 21.45 12.40
C GLY A 510 -8.71 20.37 13.35
N ASN A 511 -8.84 19.08 13.00
CA ASN A 511 -8.38 17.97 13.83
C ASN A 511 -6.95 17.53 13.44
N MET A 512 -5.96 18.28 13.91
CA MET A 512 -4.56 18.14 13.49
C MET A 512 -3.90 16.84 13.98
N GLU A 513 -4.27 16.37 15.17
CA GLU A 513 -3.67 15.17 15.76
C GLU A 513 -4.06 13.91 14.98
N ASP A 514 -5.36 13.72 14.74
CA ASP A 514 -5.84 12.58 13.95
C ASP A 514 -5.34 12.67 12.50
N ALA A 515 -5.27 13.88 11.93
CA ALA A 515 -4.72 14.07 10.58
C ALA A 515 -3.27 13.57 10.49
N LEU A 516 -2.43 13.95 11.47
CA LEU A 516 -1.04 13.55 11.50
C LEU A 516 -0.89 12.06 11.80
N ASP A 517 -1.73 11.48 12.67
CA ASP A 517 -1.77 10.03 12.89
C ASP A 517 -2.06 9.28 11.59
N GLN A 518 -3.02 9.74 10.77
CA GLN A 518 -3.27 9.14 9.46
C GLN A 518 -2.06 9.23 8.53
N ILE A 519 -1.41 10.39 8.44
CA ILE A 519 -0.21 10.59 7.59
C ILE A 519 0.95 9.71 8.07
N GLN A 520 1.20 9.64 9.38
CA GLN A 520 2.32 8.88 9.93
C GLN A 520 2.09 7.38 9.88
N THR A 521 0.87 6.89 10.15
CA THR A 521 0.54 5.48 9.91
C THR A 521 0.82 5.11 8.46
N VAL A 522 0.45 5.98 7.52
CA VAL A 522 0.78 5.81 6.11
C VAL A 522 2.31 5.72 5.93
N GLN A 523 3.09 6.70 6.38
CA GLN A 523 4.55 6.67 6.24
C GLN A 523 5.24 5.48 6.90
N LEU A 524 4.73 4.99 8.03
CA LEU A 524 5.29 3.85 8.76
C LEU A 524 4.96 2.51 8.12
N ARG A 525 3.80 2.41 7.45
CA ARG A 525 3.40 1.21 6.71
C ARG A 525 3.84 1.27 5.24
N ARG A 526 4.35 2.40 4.78
CA ARG A 526 4.70 2.67 3.38
C ARG A 526 6.17 3.01 3.19
N SER A 527 6.94 1.99 2.86
CA SER A 527 8.19 2.21 2.15
C SER A 527 8.02 2.02 0.62
N GLN A 528 6.86 1.50 0.12
CA GLN A 528 6.75 1.00 -1.26
C GLN A 528 5.52 1.45 -2.09
N SER A 529 4.42 1.91 -1.48
CA SER A 529 3.14 2.15 -2.18
C SER A 529 2.98 3.50 -2.89
N ARG A 530 4.09 4.21 -3.16
CA ARG A 530 4.16 5.40 -4.04
C ARG A 530 3.20 6.53 -3.69
N LEU A 531 3.08 6.83 -2.41
CA LEU A 531 2.11 7.82 -1.90
C LEU A 531 2.77 9.06 -1.30
N GLU A 532 4.08 9.17 -1.48
CA GLU A 532 4.91 10.31 -1.09
C GLU A 532 4.46 11.61 -1.73
N ALA A 533 4.09 11.59 -3.02
CA ALA A 533 3.61 12.77 -3.72
C ALA A 533 2.30 13.30 -3.10
N GLU A 534 1.36 12.41 -2.77
CA GLU A 534 0.11 12.81 -2.09
C GLU A 534 0.39 13.25 -0.64
N THR A 535 1.30 12.59 0.07
CA THR A 535 1.75 13.03 1.40
C THR A 535 2.32 14.45 1.36
N ASN A 536 3.20 14.77 0.41
CA ASN A 536 3.77 16.12 0.27
C ASN A 536 2.67 17.18 -0.01
N ARG A 537 1.70 16.88 -0.89
CA ARG A 537 0.56 17.77 -1.16
C ARG A 537 -0.30 18.01 0.10
N LEU A 538 -0.51 16.97 0.91
CA LEU A 538 -1.26 17.08 2.17
C LEU A 538 -0.49 17.84 3.25
N LEU A 539 0.83 17.66 3.34
CA LEU A 539 1.65 18.47 4.23
C LEU A 539 1.62 19.94 3.81
N ARG A 540 1.61 20.24 2.50
CA ARG A 540 1.39 21.60 1.98
C ARG A 540 0.01 22.16 2.32
N LEU A 541 -1.03 21.33 2.43
CA LEU A 541 -2.34 21.73 2.97
C LEU A 541 -2.24 22.21 4.42
N GLY A 542 -1.29 21.67 5.19
CA GLY A 542 -1.04 22.09 6.58
C GLY A 542 -0.75 23.57 6.75
N ALA A 543 -0.28 24.27 5.70
CA ALA A 543 -0.05 25.71 5.72
C ALA A 543 -1.34 26.57 5.74
N THR A 544 -2.53 25.96 5.60
CA THR A 544 -3.80 26.65 5.86
C THR A 544 -4.11 26.77 7.35
N ARG A 545 -3.25 26.21 8.21
CA ARG A 545 -3.35 26.22 9.66
C ARG A 545 -2.21 27.02 10.27
N LEU A 546 -2.41 27.46 11.51
CA LEU A 546 -1.39 28.20 12.23
C LEU A 546 -0.26 27.26 12.65
N ALA A 547 0.99 27.72 12.59
CA ALA A 547 2.15 26.96 13.06
C ALA A 547 1.97 26.49 14.53
N LEU A 548 1.33 27.32 15.36
CA LEU A 548 1.05 26.98 16.77
C LEU A 548 0.15 25.75 16.94
N ASP A 549 -0.78 25.51 16.01
CA ASP A 549 -1.65 24.33 16.07
C ASP A 549 -0.83 23.04 15.87
N TRP A 550 0.18 23.12 15.00
CA TRP A 550 1.11 22.04 14.72
C TRP A 550 2.15 21.86 15.84
N ASP A 551 2.66 22.94 16.43
CA ASP A 551 3.52 22.89 17.62
C ASP A 551 2.87 22.06 18.74
N ARG A 552 1.58 22.27 19.01
CA ARG A 552 0.82 21.51 20.02
C ARG A 552 0.76 20.01 19.73
N VAL A 553 0.77 19.62 18.45
CA VAL A 553 0.78 18.19 18.07
C VAL A 553 2.18 17.60 18.31
N ILE A 554 3.23 18.31 17.93
CA ILE A 554 4.63 17.86 18.14
C ILE A 554 4.93 17.81 19.64
N GLU A 555 4.55 18.83 20.40
CA GLU A 555 4.73 18.91 21.85
C GLU A 555 4.07 17.73 22.54
N ARG A 556 2.80 17.43 22.21
CA ARG A 556 2.10 16.26 22.78
C ARG A 556 2.81 14.93 22.50
N ARG A 557 3.49 14.78 21.37
CA ARG A 557 4.28 13.56 21.08
C ARG A 557 5.54 13.49 21.94
N LEU A 558 6.24 14.62 22.13
CA LEU A 558 7.37 14.71 23.06
C LEU A 558 6.93 14.43 24.50
N GLU A 559 5.82 15.03 24.92
CA GLU A 559 5.17 14.81 26.22
C GLU A 559 4.70 13.37 26.38
N ARG A 560 4.42 12.61 25.32
CA ARG A 560 4.12 11.17 25.37
C ARG A 560 5.36 10.28 25.35
N GLY A 561 6.56 10.84 25.17
CA GLY A 561 7.81 10.07 25.04
C GLY A 561 7.99 9.41 23.68
N SER A 562 7.21 9.79 22.67
CA SER A 562 7.28 9.26 21.31
C SER A 562 8.23 10.10 20.45
N LEU A 563 9.53 10.10 20.79
CA LEU A 563 10.54 10.97 20.19
C LEU A 563 10.65 10.79 18.66
N MET A 564 10.69 9.56 18.15
CA MET A 564 10.78 9.32 16.70
C MET A 564 9.56 9.83 15.93
N LEU A 565 8.36 9.71 16.51
CA LEU A 565 7.14 10.26 15.91
C LEU A 565 7.14 11.79 15.93
N ALA A 566 7.65 12.40 17.01
CA ALA A 566 7.82 13.85 17.11
C ALA A 566 8.84 14.38 16.09
N GLN A 567 9.98 13.70 15.93
CA GLN A 567 11.03 14.07 14.97
C GLN A 567 10.53 14.03 13.53
N ARG A 568 9.80 12.96 13.15
CA ARG A 568 9.18 12.84 11.82
C ARG A 568 8.16 13.94 11.57
N ALA A 569 7.26 14.16 12.52
CA ALA A 569 6.25 15.22 12.45
C ALA A 569 6.90 16.60 12.28
N ALA A 570 7.91 16.90 13.09
CA ALA A 570 8.64 18.14 13.05
C ALA A 570 9.32 18.35 11.69
N ARG A 571 9.96 17.33 11.11
CA ARG A 571 10.60 17.45 9.79
C ARG A 571 9.58 17.66 8.67
N ASP A 572 8.51 16.87 8.67
CA ASP A 572 7.44 16.98 7.67
C ASP A 572 6.76 18.34 7.70
N LEU A 573 6.46 18.86 8.89
CA LEU A 573 5.80 20.17 9.02
C LEU A 573 6.77 21.31 8.74
N ALA A 574 8.03 21.20 9.16
CA ALA A 574 9.11 22.14 8.84
C ALA A 574 9.37 22.30 7.33
N ASP A 575 9.10 21.25 6.55
CA ASP A 575 9.25 21.27 5.09
C ASP A 575 8.17 22.09 4.39
N PHE A 576 6.94 22.12 4.91
CA PHE A 576 5.77 22.59 4.14
C PHE A 576 4.95 23.72 4.80
N VAL A 577 5.06 23.90 6.11
CA VAL A 577 4.31 24.92 6.86
C VAL A 577 5.24 26.11 7.15
N PRO A 578 4.86 27.35 6.77
CA PRO A 578 5.68 28.53 7.05
C PRO A 578 5.78 28.80 8.55
N ASN A 579 6.88 29.43 8.99
CA ASN A 579 7.14 29.81 10.38
C ASN A 579 7.28 28.64 11.38
N MET A 580 7.66 27.45 10.91
CA MET A 580 7.91 26.28 11.76
C MET A 580 9.31 26.25 12.41
N ASP A 581 10.06 27.35 12.42
CA ASP A 581 11.31 27.45 13.18
C ASP A 581 11.08 27.76 14.67
N THR A 582 10.24 26.94 15.30
CA THR A 582 9.80 27.14 16.68
C THR A 582 10.73 26.41 17.67
N PRO A 583 10.76 26.78 18.96
CA PRO A 583 11.54 26.06 19.96
C PRO A 583 11.20 24.57 20.06
N VAL A 584 9.91 24.23 19.89
CA VAL A 584 9.41 22.84 19.91
C VAL A 584 9.99 22.04 18.74
N VAL A 585 9.94 22.60 17.53
CA VAL A 585 10.49 21.97 16.32
C VAL A 585 12.02 21.84 16.41
N ARG A 586 12.72 22.86 16.90
CA ARG A 586 14.18 22.78 17.11
C ARG A 586 14.55 21.67 18.09
N ARG A 587 13.82 21.54 19.21
CA ARG A 587 14.02 20.47 20.19
C ARG A 587 13.75 19.09 19.60
N ALA A 588 12.68 18.93 18.80
CA ALA A 588 12.35 17.65 18.17
C ALA A 588 13.36 17.23 17.08
N LEU A 589 13.92 18.19 16.34
CA LEU A 589 14.89 17.92 15.27
C LEU A 589 16.33 17.74 15.76
N GLY A 590 16.67 18.25 16.94
CA GLY A 590 18.01 18.19 17.51
C GLY A 590 18.99 19.19 16.87
N GLU A 591 20.27 19.06 17.24
CA GLU A 591 21.37 19.87 16.69
C GLU A 591 21.59 19.60 15.20
N ARG A 592 22.03 20.64 14.47
CA ARG A 592 22.19 20.60 13.02
C ARG A 592 23.57 21.10 12.64
N THR A 593 24.23 20.40 11.73
CA THR A 593 25.50 20.81 11.13
C THR A 593 25.24 21.21 9.70
N GLU A 594 25.40 22.51 9.39
CA GLU A 594 25.06 23.04 8.08
C GLU A 594 25.94 22.46 6.97
N LEU A 595 25.30 22.04 5.88
CA LEU A 595 25.95 21.57 4.66
C LEU A 595 25.93 22.64 3.56
N SER A 596 26.86 22.51 2.62
CA SER A 596 26.90 23.29 1.38
C SER A 596 27.12 22.37 0.18
N ILE A 597 26.57 22.75 -0.98
CA ILE A 597 26.71 21.99 -2.23
C ILE A 597 27.91 22.54 -2.99
N ASP A 598 28.88 21.69 -3.30
CA ASP A 598 30.00 22.06 -4.19
C ASP A 598 29.52 22.06 -5.65
N PRO A 599 29.72 23.15 -6.43
CA PRO A 599 29.40 23.19 -7.85
C PRO A 599 30.04 22.06 -8.68
N LEU A 600 31.20 21.53 -8.25
CA LEU A 600 31.85 20.39 -8.89
C LEU A 600 30.95 19.15 -8.91
N TRP A 601 30.18 18.92 -7.83
CA TRP A 601 29.30 17.76 -7.72
C TRP A 601 28.21 17.76 -8.80
N ILE A 602 27.64 18.93 -9.08
CA ILE A 602 26.64 19.11 -10.14
C ILE A 602 27.31 18.96 -11.51
N SER A 603 28.51 19.51 -11.70
CA SER A 603 29.27 19.37 -12.95
C SER A 603 29.59 17.90 -13.27
N GLU A 604 29.97 17.11 -12.27
CA GLU A 604 30.23 15.68 -12.45
C GLU A 604 28.97 14.89 -12.80
N LEU A 605 27.82 15.22 -12.18
CA LEU A 605 26.54 14.61 -12.55
C LEU A 605 26.15 14.93 -14.00
N ILE A 606 26.32 16.18 -14.44
CA ILE A 606 26.08 16.56 -15.85
C ILE A 606 27.00 15.79 -16.78
N GLY A 607 28.28 15.63 -16.42
CA GLY A 607 29.26 14.89 -17.22
C GLY A 607 28.87 13.42 -17.45
N ALA A 608 28.15 12.81 -16.51
CA ALA A 608 27.61 11.46 -16.62
C ALA A 608 26.27 11.38 -17.40
N LEU A 609 25.73 12.52 -17.85
CA LEU A 609 24.42 12.64 -18.50
C LEU A 609 24.56 13.36 -19.86
N PRO A 610 25.24 12.76 -20.85
CA PRO A 610 25.51 13.41 -22.13
C PRO A 610 24.23 13.87 -22.86
N ALA A 611 23.14 13.09 -22.78
CA ALA A 611 21.87 13.45 -23.40
C ALA A 611 21.16 14.65 -22.72
N ALA A 612 21.49 14.97 -21.47
CA ALA A 612 20.95 16.15 -20.78
C ALA A 612 21.78 17.42 -21.00
N GLN A 613 22.96 17.34 -21.62
CA GLN A 613 23.92 18.44 -21.64
C GLN A 613 23.35 19.72 -22.27
N ALA A 614 22.59 19.59 -23.37
CA ALA A 614 21.93 20.72 -24.03
C ALA A 614 20.85 21.41 -23.18
N ALA A 615 20.19 20.69 -22.28
CA ALA A 615 19.13 21.21 -21.40
C ALA A 615 19.62 21.53 -19.98
N SER A 616 20.85 21.13 -19.62
CA SER A 616 21.39 21.20 -18.26
C SER A 616 21.33 22.60 -17.63
N SER A 617 21.70 23.64 -18.39
CA SER A 617 21.66 25.03 -17.92
C SER A 617 20.24 25.50 -17.62
N THR A 618 19.27 25.16 -18.47
CA THR A 618 17.85 25.45 -18.25
C THR A 618 17.32 24.77 -17.00
N ILE A 619 17.68 23.49 -16.80
CA ILE A 619 17.27 22.71 -15.61
C ILE A 619 17.87 23.31 -14.33
N ILE A 620 19.17 23.59 -14.32
CA ILE A 620 19.87 24.16 -13.16
C ILE A 620 19.32 25.55 -12.83
N ASN A 621 19.12 26.41 -13.82
CA ASN A 621 18.56 27.74 -13.62
C ASN A 621 17.14 27.68 -13.06
N ARG A 622 16.33 26.70 -13.52
CA ARG A 622 14.96 26.49 -13.03
C ARG A 622 14.94 25.97 -11.60
N LEU A 623 15.92 25.15 -11.22
CA LEU A 623 16.06 24.54 -9.89
C LEU A 623 17.01 25.32 -8.97
N ALA A 624 17.39 26.54 -9.34
CA ALA A 624 18.23 27.38 -8.50
C ALA A 624 17.48 27.79 -7.22
N TRP A 625 18.23 27.93 -6.13
CA TRP A 625 17.66 28.37 -4.85
C TRP A 625 16.97 29.74 -4.99
N PRO A 626 15.66 29.85 -4.67
CA PRO A 626 14.94 31.11 -4.81
C PRO A 626 15.52 32.22 -3.91
N LYS A 627 15.53 33.46 -4.41
CA LYS A 627 16.03 34.62 -3.63
C LYS A 627 15.19 34.92 -2.38
N ALA A 628 13.90 34.62 -2.43
CA ALA A 628 12.96 34.84 -1.35
C ALA A 628 12.64 33.51 -0.67
N ASP A 629 12.82 33.45 0.64
CA ASP A 629 12.44 32.30 1.46
C ASP A 629 10.96 32.40 1.86
N THR A 630 10.07 32.15 0.90
CA THR A 630 8.62 32.30 1.08
C THR A 630 7.85 31.11 0.54
N LEU A 631 6.63 30.92 1.04
CA LEU A 631 5.73 29.88 0.55
C LEU A 631 5.39 30.07 -0.94
N ALA A 632 5.26 31.32 -1.41
CA ALA A 632 5.03 31.63 -2.82
C ALA A 632 6.21 31.21 -3.71
N ALA A 633 7.45 31.49 -3.28
CA ALA A 633 8.64 31.05 -3.99
C ALA A 633 8.78 29.52 -4.02
N ALA A 634 8.43 28.85 -2.92
CA ALA A 634 8.39 27.38 -2.85
C ALA A 634 7.35 26.80 -3.83
N ASP A 635 6.16 27.38 -3.86
CA ASP A 635 5.06 26.99 -4.75
C ASP A 635 5.43 27.18 -6.23
N ALA A 636 6.00 28.34 -6.59
CA ALA A 636 6.45 28.65 -7.94
C ALA A 636 7.56 27.69 -8.40
N LEU A 637 8.50 27.36 -7.51
CA LEU A 637 9.57 26.39 -7.78
C LEU A 637 9.00 24.99 -8.07
N ALA A 638 8.06 24.51 -7.25
CA ALA A 638 7.49 23.18 -7.35
C ALA A 638 6.54 22.98 -8.54
N GLN A 639 5.90 24.03 -9.07
CA GLN A 639 4.86 23.86 -10.10
C GLN A 639 5.41 23.77 -11.53
N GLU A 640 6.51 24.46 -11.84
CA GLU A 640 6.99 24.67 -13.22
C GLU A 640 8.26 23.89 -13.60
N TRP A 641 8.87 23.16 -12.66
CA TRP A 641 10.18 22.53 -12.89
C TRP A 641 10.24 21.60 -14.11
N TRP A 642 9.16 20.84 -14.36
CA TRP A 642 9.06 19.87 -15.46
C TRP A 642 9.14 20.52 -16.85
N THR A 643 8.83 21.82 -16.97
CA THR A 643 8.92 22.57 -18.23
C THR A 643 10.36 22.73 -18.72
N ALA A 644 11.35 22.53 -17.84
CA ALA A 644 12.76 22.52 -18.20
C ALA A 644 13.21 21.21 -18.87
N LEU A 645 12.40 20.15 -18.81
CA LEU A 645 12.71 18.85 -19.42
C LEU A 645 12.34 18.85 -20.91
N VAL A 646 13.15 18.14 -21.70
CA VAL A 646 12.79 17.84 -23.09
C VAL A 646 11.56 16.92 -23.08
N PRO A 647 10.51 17.16 -23.89
CA PRO A 647 9.34 16.28 -23.93
C PRO A 647 9.73 14.87 -24.39
N PRO A 648 9.17 13.80 -23.77
CA PRO A 648 9.55 12.42 -24.09
C PRO A 648 9.15 12.00 -25.51
N ALA A 649 8.18 12.67 -26.13
CA ALA A 649 7.82 12.46 -27.53
C ALA A 649 8.86 13.01 -28.52
N ARG A 650 9.67 13.99 -28.09
CA ARG A 650 10.73 14.60 -28.90
C ARG A 650 12.04 13.84 -28.77
N ASP A 651 12.44 13.53 -27.54
CA ASP A 651 13.67 12.80 -27.23
C ASP A 651 13.52 12.11 -25.87
N ARG A 652 13.49 10.77 -25.88
CA ARG A 652 13.29 9.96 -24.68
C ARG A 652 14.52 9.92 -23.79
N ASP A 653 15.71 9.89 -24.39
CA ASP A 653 16.97 9.74 -23.64
C ASP A 653 17.35 11.06 -22.98
N ALA A 654 17.13 12.18 -23.69
CA ALA A 654 17.27 13.51 -23.09
C ALA A 654 16.24 13.77 -21.99
N HIS A 655 15.01 13.28 -22.13
CA HIS A 655 13.99 13.35 -21.08
C HIS A 655 14.41 12.56 -19.83
N ALA A 656 14.81 11.30 -20.01
CA ALA A 656 15.27 10.42 -18.93
C ALA A 656 16.48 11.01 -18.20
N SER A 657 17.49 11.45 -18.95
CA SER A 657 18.69 12.08 -18.39
C SER A 657 18.38 13.40 -17.68
N GLY A 658 17.46 14.21 -18.24
CA GLY A 658 16.99 15.43 -17.59
C GLY A 658 16.25 15.16 -16.27
N ALA A 659 15.47 14.08 -16.20
CA ALA A 659 14.81 13.66 -14.97
C ALA A 659 15.82 13.22 -13.88
N VAL A 660 16.90 12.52 -14.27
CA VAL A 660 18.00 12.17 -13.34
C VAL A 660 18.71 13.43 -12.83
N LEU A 661 19.02 14.39 -13.71
CA LEU A 661 19.63 15.67 -13.30
C LEU A 661 18.72 16.43 -12.34
N ALA A 662 17.42 16.53 -12.65
CA ALA A 662 16.45 17.20 -11.79
C ALA A 662 16.32 16.51 -10.42
N LEU A 663 16.33 15.17 -10.39
CA LEU A 663 16.35 14.40 -9.14
C LEU A 663 17.60 14.71 -8.31
N GLY A 664 18.80 14.63 -8.91
CA GLY A 664 20.05 14.89 -8.19
C GLY A 664 20.11 16.30 -7.61
N VAL A 665 19.81 17.33 -8.42
CA VAL A 665 19.85 18.73 -7.99
C VAL A 665 18.81 19.01 -6.91
N SER A 666 17.57 18.56 -7.08
CA SER A 666 16.53 18.79 -6.07
C SER A 666 16.77 18.01 -4.78
N LEU A 667 17.25 16.76 -4.87
CA LEU A 667 17.57 15.95 -3.70
C LEU A 667 18.74 16.56 -2.90
N ALA A 668 19.80 17.02 -3.56
CA ALA A 668 20.91 17.67 -2.88
C ALA A 668 20.48 18.96 -2.19
N ASN A 669 19.68 19.80 -2.86
CA ASN A 669 19.11 21.00 -2.23
C ASN A 669 18.19 20.66 -1.05
N TYR A 670 17.38 19.61 -1.17
CA TYR A 670 16.56 19.11 -0.06
C TYR A 670 17.44 18.67 1.12
N LEU A 671 18.39 17.77 0.91
CA LEU A 671 19.27 17.25 1.96
C LEU A 671 20.05 18.38 2.65
N MET A 672 20.59 19.33 1.88
CA MET A 672 21.22 20.54 2.41
C MET A 672 20.24 21.33 3.28
N SER A 673 19.01 21.56 2.81
CA SER A 673 17.99 22.32 3.58
C SER A 673 17.59 21.65 4.89
N THR A 674 17.70 20.31 5.00
CA THR A 674 17.41 19.61 6.27
C THR A 674 18.40 19.95 7.39
N THR A 675 19.56 20.50 7.03
CA THR A 675 20.62 20.91 7.97
C THR A 675 20.57 22.39 8.35
N ARG A 676 19.65 23.16 7.75
CA ARG A 676 19.45 24.59 7.99
C ARG A 676 18.22 24.87 8.85
N ALA A 677 17.92 26.16 9.07
CA ALA A 677 16.65 26.58 9.65
C ALA A 677 15.46 26.07 8.78
N PRO A 678 14.32 25.69 9.39
CA PRO A 678 13.12 25.26 8.66
C PRO A 678 12.66 26.29 7.63
N THR A 679 12.32 25.81 6.44
CA THR A 679 11.89 26.65 5.31
C THR A 679 10.91 25.88 4.41
N PRO A 680 9.85 26.52 3.89
CA PRO A 680 8.96 25.90 2.90
C PRO A 680 9.66 25.55 1.58
N ILE A 681 10.83 26.14 1.29
CA ILE A 681 11.65 25.83 0.11
C ILE A 681 12.16 24.38 0.18
N ALA A 682 12.41 23.86 1.40
CA ALA A 682 12.75 22.46 1.61
C ALA A 682 11.64 21.52 1.08
N GLY A 683 10.38 21.84 1.38
CA GLY A 683 9.22 21.08 0.90
C GLY A 683 9.08 21.12 -0.62
N ALA A 684 9.39 22.25 -1.26
CA ALA A 684 9.41 22.35 -2.72
C ALA A 684 10.45 21.39 -3.34
N TYR A 685 11.68 21.37 -2.81
CA TYR A 685 12.70 20.45 -3.29
C TYR A 685 12.37 18.99 -3.00
N ARG A 686 11.81 18.68 -1.81
CA ARG A 686 11.31 17.34 -1.48
C ARG A 686 10.22 16.88 -2.45
N HIS A 687 9.31 17.78 -2.81
CA HIS A 687 8.23 17.54 -3.76
C HIS A 687 8.77 17.27 -5.16
N ILE A 688 9.66 18.12 -5.67
CA ILE A 688 10.33 17.95 -6.97
C ILE A 688 11.13 16.65 -7.00
N ALA A 689 11.93 16.35 -5.97
CA ALA A 689 12.71 15.12 -5.91
C ALA A 689 11.82 13.88 -5.95
N THR A 690 10.65 13.92 -5.30
CA THR A 690 9.67 12.82 -5.33
C THR A 690 9.09 12.63 -6.73
N GLU A 691 8.76 13.72 -7.41
CA GLU A 691 8.21 13.70 -8.77
C GLU A 691 9.24 13.27 -9.82
N ALA A 692 10.45 13.82 -9.76
CA ALA A 692 11.57 13.46 -10.61
C ALA A 692 11.93 11.98 -10.44
N LEU A 693 11.89 11.45 -9.20
CA LEU A 693 12.09 10.03 -8.94
C LEU A 693 11.05 9.14 -9.66
N HIS A 694 9.79 9.57 -9.73
CA HIS A 694 8.77 8.85 -10.48
C HIS A 694 9.03 8.86 -12.00
N LEU A 695 9.52 9.97 -12.56
CA LEU A 695 9.95 10.03 -13.96
C LEU A 695 11.18 9.14 -14.23
N VAL A 696 12.16 9.16 -13.33
CA VAL A 696 13.33 8.28 -13.35
C VAL A 696 12.90 6.82 -13.38
N ARG A 697 11.97 6.42 -12.52
CA ARG A 697 11.43 5.06 -12.49
C ARG A 697 10.76 4.63 -13.80
N ARG A 698 9.99 5.52 -14.42
CA ARG A 698 9.34 5.26 -15.72
C ARG A 698 10.35 5.09 -16.84
N SER A 699 11.48 5.77 -16.71
CA SER A 699 12.56 5.78 -17.70
C SER A 699 13.75 4.92 -17.28
N ARG A 700 13.59 4.02 -16.29
CA ARG A 700 14.73 3.32 -15.65
C ARG A 700 15.56 2.50 -16.63
N TYR A 701 14.92 1.93 -17.65
CA TYR A 701 15.57 1.14 -18.69
C TYR A 701 16.32 1.99 -19.73
N GLN A 702 16.16 3.32 -19.71
CA GLN A 702 16.88 4.28 -20.55
C GLN A 702 18.05 4.94 -19.82
N ILE A 703 18.23 4.69 -18.52
CA ILE A 703 19.26 5.35 -17.72
C ILE A 703 20.51 4.48 -17.69
N ASP A 704 21.63 5.05 -18.11
CA ASP A 704 22.93 4.39 -18.10
C ASP A 704 23.48 4.19 -16.68
N ILE A 705 24.30 3.14 -16.49
CA ILE A 705 24.93 2.79 -15.22
C ILE A 705 25.82 3.94 -14.69
N GLY A 706 26.52 4.65 -15.57
CA GLY A 706 27.33 5.80 -15.21
C GLY A 706 26.51 6.94 -14.60
N ALA A 707 25.31 7.19 -15.14
CA ALA A 707 24.37 8.17 -14.60
C ALA A 707 23.85 7.77 -13.22
N ILE A 708 23.54 6.48 -13.02
CA ILE A 708 23.12 5.94 -11.71
C ILE A 708 24.25 6.10 -10.69
N SER A 709 25.48 5.70 -11.04
CA SER A 709 26.65 5.82 -10.17
C SER A 709 26.93 7.29 -9.80
N ALA A 710 26.83 8.22 -10.75
CA ALA A 710 26.99 9.65 -10.47
C ALA A 710 25.91 10.20 -9.53
N LEU A 711 24.64 9.79 -9.70
CA LEU A 711 23.56 10.14 -8.78
C LEU A 711 23.82 9.61 -7.36
N LEU A 712 24.23 8.35 -7.23
CA LEU A 712 24.57 7.75 -5.93
C LEU A 712 25.77 8.44 -5.28
N ARG A 713 26.79 8.79 -6.06
CA ARG A 713 27.95 9.55 -5.58
C ARG A 713 27.55 10.93 -5.06
N MET A 714 26.58 11.58 -5.71
CA MET A 714 26.03 12.84 -5.22
C MET A 714 25.37 12.68 -3.84
N VAL A 715 24.66 11.57 -3.60
CA VAL A 715 24.09 11.24 -2.29
C VAL A 715 25.19 10.96 -1.26
N GLU A 716 26.28 10.29 -1.64
CA GLU A 716 27.43 10.04 -0.75
C GLU A 716 28.05 11.35 -0.24
N TRP A 717 28.21 12.36 -1.10
CA TRP A 717 28.73 13.67 -0.68
C TRP A 717 27.79 14.41 0.28
N MET A 718 26.51 14.04 0.32
CA MET A 718 25.51 14.56 1.26
C MET A 718 25.41 13.73 2.55
N SER A 719 26.39 12.86 2.85
CA SER A 719 26.42 11.97 4.03
C SER A 719 26.33 12.68 5.38
N GLY A 720 26.59 13.99 5.45
CA GLY A 720 26.39 14.79 6.67
C GLY A 720 24.92 15.11 7.00
N ALA A 721 23.97 14.78 6.11
CA ALA A 721 22.54 14.96 6.37
C ALA A 721 22.03 13.90 7.39
N PRO A 722 20.88 14.12 8.06
CA PRO A 722 20.35 13.15 9.01
C PRO A 722 20.20 11.75 8.40
N GLU A 723 20.84 10.74 9.00
CA GLU A 723 20.95 9.40 8.41
C GLU A 723 19.59 8.77 8.09
N TRP A 724 18.57 8.96 8.93
CA TRP A 724 17.24 8.39 8.69
C TRP A 724 16.55 8.99 7.45
N ILE A 725 16.88 10.24 7.08
CA ILE A 725 16.41 10.88 5.85
C ILE A 725 17.16 10.29 4.64
N LEU A 726 18.49 10.14 4.75
CA LEU A 726 19.32 9.50 3.73
C LEU A 726 18.89 8.06 3.46
N ASP A 727 18.70 7.23 4.50
CA ASP A 727 18.21 5.85 4.40
C ASP A 727 16.85 5.82 3.68
N THR A 728 15.93 6.72 4.03
CA THR A 728 14.62 6.81 3.37
C THR A 728 14.74 7.12 1.87
N TRP A 729 15.60 8.06 1.48
CA TRP A 729 15.78 8.42 0.07
C TRP A 729 16.56 7.38 -0.72
N ILE A 730 17.59 6.75 -0.13
CA ILE A 730 18.34 5.67 -0.77
C ILE A 730 17.43 4.47 -1.02
N LEU A 731 16.57 4.10 -0.07
CA LEU A 731 15.54 3.08 -0.27
C LEU A 731 14.57 3.42 -1.42
N ARG A 732 14.19 4.70 -1.55
CA ARG A 732 13.33 5.15 -2.65
C ARG A 732 14.04 5.09 -4.01
N ILE A 733 15.32 5.47 -4.07
CA ILE A 733 16.15 5.37 -5.27
C ILE A 733 16.34 3.92 -5.68
N GLU A 734 16.69 3.06 -4.73
CA GLU A 734 16.82 1.61 -4.95
C GLU A 734 15.56 1.04 -5.60
N ARG A 735 14.37 1.34 -5.07
CA ARG A 735 13.09 0.84 -5.60
C ARG A 735 12.65 1.47 -6.91
N ALA A 736 13.05 2.71 -7.15
CA ALA A 736 12.73 3.41 -8.40
C ALA A 736 13.50 2.82 -9.58
N LEU A 737 14.76 2.43 -9.34
CA LEU A 737 15.67 1.89 -10.34
C LEU A 737 15.78 0.36 -10.29
N ASP A 738 15.21 -0.29 -9.26
CA ASP A 738 15.33 -1.73 -8.95
C ASP A 738 16.79 -2.21 -8.96
N LEU A 739 17.67 -1.42 -8.32
CA LEU A 739 19.13 -1.55 -8.48
C LEU A 739 19.65 -2.94 -8.13
N GLU A 740 19.13 -3.55 -7.07
CA GLU A 740 19.52 -4.89 -6.65
C GLU A 740 19.06 -5.96 -7.66
N ALA A 741 17.92 -5.76 -8.34
CA ALA A 741 17.42 -6.70 -9.33
C ALA A 741 18.06 -6.53 -10.70
N GLU A 742 18.24 -5.31 -11.18
CA GLU A 742 18.75 -5.02 -12.52
C GLU A 742 20.28 -5.21 -12.61
N HIS A 743 21.01 -4.95 -11.52
CA HIS A 743 22.48 -5.01 -11.52
C HIS A 743 23.06 -6.20 -10.74
N GLY A 744 22.27 -6.89 -9.91
CA GLY A 744 22.74 -8.06 -9.18
C GLY A 744 24.09 -7.82 -8.48
N ALA A 745 25.09 -8.64 -8.82
CA ALA A 745 26.41 -8.55 -8.20
C ALA A 745 27.26 -7.34 -8.65
N TYR A 746 26.92 -6.68 -9.77
CA TYR A 746 27.62 -5.48 -10.26
C TYR A 746 27.41 -4.26 -9.35
N LEU A 747 26.38 -4.28 -8.50
CA LEU A 747 26.04 -3.20 -7.58
C LEU A 747 27.17 -2.85 -6.61
N THR A 748 27.95 -3.84 -6.17
CA THR A 748 29.12 -3.64 -5.31
C THR A 748 30.20 -2.79 -6.00
N GLY A 749 30.45 -3.05 -7.29
CA GLY A 749 31.38 -2.27 -8.10
C GLY A 749 30.86 -0.86 -8.36
N MET A 750 29.57 -0.73 -8.67
CA MET A 750 28.93 0.57 -8.95
C MET A 750 28.98 1.54 -7.75
N THR A 751 28.97 1.01 -6.53
CA THR A 751 28.99 1.77 -5.28
C THR A 751 30.38 1.83 -4.63
N ALA A 752 31.41 1.31 -5.30
CA ALA A 752 32.77 1.31 -4.77
C ALA A 752 33.25 2.74 -4.45
N GLY A 753 33.82 2.92 -3.25
CA GLY A 753 34.25 4.23 -2.75
C GLY A 753 33.13 5.10 -2.17
N MET A 754 31.90 4.57 -2.04
CA MET A 754 30.74 5.27 -1.45
C MET A 754 30.28 4.57 -0.16
N PRO A 755 31.01 4.69 0.97
CA PRO A 755 30.76 3.89 2.18
C PRO A 755 29.38 4.13 2.80
N THR A 756 28.84 5.35 2.73
CA THR A 756 27.51 5.66 3.26
C THR A 756 26.43 5.02 2.39
N VAL A 757 26.54 5.15 1.07
CA VAL A 757 25.63 4.51 0.11
C VAL A 757 25.71 2.99 0.22
N GLN A 758 26.90 2.39 0.24
CA GLN A 758 27.05 0.92 0.40
C GLN A 758 26.40 0.40 1.68
N ARG A 759 26.46 1.19 2.75
CA ARG A 759 25.85 0.84 4.04
C ARG A 759 24.34 0.99 4.05
N LEU A 760 23.78 1.99 3.36
CA LEU A 760 22.33 2.29 3.38
C LEU A 760 21.56 1.68 2.21
N LEU A 761 22.20 1.41 1.08
CA LEU A 761 21.60 0.82 -0.11
C LEU A 761 21.33 -0.67 0.12
N ARG A 762 20.05 -1.02 0.10
CA ARG A 762 19.56 -2.36 0.37
C ARG A 762 18.28 -2.60 -0.40
N GLY A 763 18.29 -3.61 -1.27
CA GLY A 763 17.09 -4.07 -1.93
C GLY A 763 16.35 -5.10 -1.10
N ASP A 764 15.23 -5.58 -1.63
CA ASP A 764 14.33 -6.50 -0.93
C ASP A 764 15.05 -7.75 -0.41
N GLU A 765 16.03 -8.25 -1.15
CA GLU A 765 16.79 -9.43 -0.76
C GLU A 765 17.64 -9.15 0.48
N ARG A 766 18.48 -8.10 0.44
CA ARG A 766 19.30 -7.70 1.60
C ARG A 766 18.44 -7.36 2.82
N ILE A 767 17.30 -6.69 2.63
CA ILE A 767 16.35 -6.38 3.70
C ILE A 767 15.78 -7.67 4.31
N GLY A 768 15.42 -8.65 3.48
CA GLY A 768 14.95 -9.96 3.93
C GLY A 768 15.99 -10.68 4.80
N TRP A 769 17.27 -10.63 4.41
CA TRP A 769 18.36 -11.18 5.22
C TRP A 769 18.63 -10.40 6.52
N GLU A 770 18.62 -9.07 6.48
CA GLU A 770 18.76 -8.22 7.69
C GLU A 770 17.64 -8.53 8.69
N LEU A 771 16.40 -8.68 8.22
CA LEU A 771 15.25 -9.01 9.05
C LEU A 771 15.38 -10.40 9.68
N ARG A 772 15.80 -11.40 8.89
CA ARG A 772 16.10 -12.73 9.41
C ARG A 772 17.18 -12.69 10.48
N LEU A 773 18.29 -12.00 10.22
CA LEU A 773 19.38 -11.88 11.19
C LEU A 773 18.89 -11.22 12.48
N ALA A 774 18.00 -10.22 12.39
CA ALA A 774 17.38 -9.62 13.57
C ALA A 774 16.58 -10.65 14.40
N HIS A 775 15.82 -11.53 13.74
CA HIS A 775 15.09 -12.61 14.42
C HIS A 775 16.02 -13.66 15.03
N ASP A 776 17.09 -14.04 14.34
CA ASP A 776 18.07 -15.02 14.84
C ASP A 776 18.84 -14.46 16.05
N LEU A 777 19.22 -13.17 16.02
CA LEU A 777 19.83 -12.49 17.18
C LEU A 777 18.85 -12.35 18.34
N ALA A 778 17.58 -12.08 18.08
CA ALA A 778 16.56 -11.98 19.13
C ALA A 778 16.27 -13.29 19.87
N GLN A 779 16.88 -14.42 19.48
CA GLN A 779 16.80 -15.67 20.25
C GLN A 779 17.72 -15.68 21.47
N ASP A 780 18.75 -14.84 21.48
CA ASP A 780 19.70 -14.71 22.57
C ASP A 780 19.50 -13.37 23.30
N PRO A 781 19.15 -13.38 24.60
CA PRO A 781 18.98 -12.15 25.37
C PRO A 781 20.20 -11.22 25.37
N SER A 782 21.41 -11.74 25.22
CA SER A 782 22.63 -10.93 25.13
C SER A 782 22.74 -10.11 23.83
N GLN A 783 21.92 -10.43 22.83
CA GLN A 783 21.94 -9.84 21.49
C GLN A 783 20.73 -8.95 21.19
N TYR A 784 19.91 -8.61 22.19
CA TYR A 784 18.70 -7.80 21.99
C TYR A 784 18.97 -6.39 21.45
N GLU A 785 20.07 -5.74 21.85
CA GLU A 785 20.43 -4.42 21.33
C GLU A 785 20.77 -4.48 19.82
N PRO A 786 21.70 -5.34 19.35
CA PRO A 786 21.92 -5.57 17.92
C PRO A 786 20.66 -5.95 17.14
N ALA A 787 19.82 -6.83 17.71
CA ALA A 787 18.54 -7.20 17.09
C ALA A 787 17.60 -5.99 16.96
N GLY A 788 17.49 -5.18 18.01
CA GLY A 788 16.70 -3.96 18.04
C GLY A 788 17.15 -2.94 16.98
N MET A 789 18.46 -2.77 16.78
CA MET A 789 19.00 -1.89 15.73
C MET A 789 18.63 -2.38 14.32
N LEU A 790 18.75 -3.69 14.06
CA LEU A 790 18.36 -4.26 12.76
C LEU A 790 16.85 -4.18 12.55
N PHE A 791 16.03 -4.46 13.56
CA PHE A 791 14.57 -4.28 13.45
C PHE A 791 14.19 -2.83 13.17
N ALA A 792 14.79 -1.85 13.85
CA ALA A 792 14.57 -0.43 13.60
C ALA A 792 14.88 -0.05 12.14
N ARG A 793 15.97 -0.61 11.61
CA ARG A 793 16.41 -0.44 10.23
C ARG A 793 15.41 -1.10 9.28
N CYS A 794 15.06 -2.37 9.46
CA CYS A 794 14.09 -3.09 8.62
C CYS A 794 12.68 -2.48 8.67
N ALA A 795 12.26 -1.91 9.80
CA ALA A 795 10.96 -1.24 9.94
C ALA A 795 10.79 -0.02 9.02
N ARG A 796 11.89 0.61 8.56
CA ARG A 796 11.85 1.68 7.55
C ARG A 796 11.74 1.16 6.12
N ALA A 797 12.06 -0.11 5.91
CA ALA A 797 12.19 -0.70 4.58
C ALA A 797 11.08 -1.70 4.24
N VAL A 798 10.51 -2.41 5.20
CA VAL A 798 9.49 -3.43 4.96
C VAL A 798 8.08 -2.81 4.99
N GLU A 799 7.18 -3.30 4.13
CA GLU A 799 5.76 -2.98 4.19
C GLU A 799 5.08 -3.76 5.33
N GLY A 800 4.11 -3.15 6.00
CA GLY A 800 3.32 -3.83 7.04
C GLY A 800 3.88 -3.72 8.46
N GLY A 801 3.07 -4.13 9.43
CA GLY A 801 3.30 -3.85 10.85
C GLY A 801 4.01 -4.96 11.64
N THR A 802 4.34 -6.09 11.00
CA THR A 802 4.99 -7.25 11.64
C THR A 802 6.40 -6.94 12.13
N VAL A 803 7.19 -6.19 11.34
CA VAL A 803 8.56 -5.79 11.73
C VAL A 803 8.55 -4.83 12.92
N PRO A 804 7.75 -3.74 12.94
CA PRO A 804 7.57 -2.94 14.14
C PRO A 804 7.09 -3.72 15.37
N LEU A 805 6.25 -4.76 15.19
CA LEU A 805 5.82 -5.63 16.29
C LEU A 805 6.99 -6.45 16.86
N ALA A 806 7.82 -7.04 16.00
CA ALA A 806 9.03 -7.76 16.41
C ALA A 806 10.02 -6.82 17.11
N TRP A 807 10.18 -5.59 16.61
CA TRP A 807 10.99 -4.55 17.24
C TRP A 807 10.51 -4.23 18.66
N SER A 808 9.21 -3.99 18.82
CA SER A 808 8.55 -3.77 20.11
C SER A 808 8.75 -4.96 21.06
N THR A 809 8.82 -6.17 20.52
CA THR A 809 9.14 -7.40 21.27
C THR A 809 10.56 -7.38 21.82
N ALA A 810 11.55 -7.13 20.98
CA ALA A 810 12.95 -7.03 21.38
C ALA A 810 13.20 -5.87 22.37
N ALA A 811 12.57 -4.70 22.13
CA ALA A 811 12.75 -3.53 22.99
C ALA A 811 12.29 -3.78 24.43
N ALA A 812 11.16 -4.47 24.63
CA ALA A 812 10.68 -4.81 25.97
C ALA A 812 11.63 -5.70 26.78
N ALA A 813 12.53 -6.42 26.11
CA ALA A 813 13.41 -7.39 26.73
C ALA A 813 14.82 -6.83 27.04
N GLY A 814 15.24 -5.76 26.38
CA GLY A 814 16.62 -5.24 26.51
C GLY A 814 16.81 -3.72 26.48
N ALA A 815 15.77 -2.91 26.22
CA ALA A 815 15.90 -1.45 26.12
C ALA A 815 15.53 -0.72 27.42
N SER A 816 15.98 0.55 27.56
CA SER A 816 15.56 1.41 28.69
C SER A 816 14.06 1.77 28.60
N PRO A 817 13.40 2.15 29.71
CA PRO A 817 11.98 2.51 29.70
C PRO A 817 11.62 3.62 28.70
N GLU A 818 12.50 4.62 28.49
CA GLU A 818 12.26 5.68 27.51
C GLU A 818 12.26 5.13 26.08
N VAL A 819 13.25 4.29 25.75
CA VAL A 819 13.36 3.67 24.43
C VAL A 819 12.19 2.69 24.19
N GLN A 820 11.80 1.93 25.22
CA GLN A 820 10.63 1.05 25.15
C GLN A 820 9.38 1.83 24.76
N LEU A 821 9.08 2.94 25.44
CA LEU A 821 7.89 3.74 25.17
C LEU A 821 7.88 4.31 23.74
N ASP A 822 9.01 4.80 23.24
CA ASP A 822 9.13 5.33 21.88
C ASP A 822 8.90 4.21 20.83
N VAL A 823 9.55 3.05 21.01
CA VAL A 823 9.39 1.89 20.12
C VAL A 823 7.96 1.34 20.17
N HIS A 824 7.35 1.22 21.35
CA HIS A 824 5.97 0.76 21.50
C HIS A 824 4.99 1.73 20.80
N SER A 825 5.23 3.04 20.91
CA SER A 825 4.42 4.07 20.23
C SER A 825 4.51 3.95 18.71
N MET A 826 5.73 3.80 18.17
CA MET A 826 5.97 3.57 16.74
C MET A 826 5.29 2.29 16.25
N ALA A 827 5.45 1.19 16.98
CA ALA A 827 4.86 -0.10 16.63
C ALA A 827 3.33 -0.09 16.73
N ALA A 828 2.76 0.63 17.70
CA ALA A 828 1.32 0.83 17.84
C ALA A 828 0.73 1.65 16.69
N LEU A 829 1.40 2.74 16.28
CA LEU A 829 0.93 3.56 15.15
C LEU A 829 1.09 2.85 13.79
N ALA A 830 2.11 1.99 13.66
CA ALA A 830 2.29 1.11 12.50
C ALA A 830 1.29 -0.05 12.46
N ASN A 831 0.73 -0.42 13.61
CA ASN A 831 -0.31 -1.45 13.77
C ASN A 831 -1.59 -0.86 14.41
N PRO A 832 -2.28 0.04 13.71
CA PRO A 832 -3.45 0.71 14.27
C PRO A 832 -4.64 -0.23 14.50
N THR A 833 -4.63 -1.41 13.88
CA THR A 833 -5.73 -2.39 13.87
C THR A 833 -5.18 -3.81 13.93
N GLY A 834 -5.99 -4.76 14.43
CA GLY A 834 -5.69 -6.20 14.39
C GLY A 834 -4.53 -6.70 15.27
N VAL A 835 -3.72 -5.82 15.87
CA VAL A 835 -2.55 -6.22 16.69
C VAL A 835 -2.55 -5.48 18.03
N ALA A 836 -2.88 -6.21 19.10
CA ALA A 836 -3.03 -5.65 20.45
C ALA A 836 -1.71 -5.34 21.17
N ALA A 837 -0.67 -6.16 20.96
CA ALA A 837 0.50 -6.18 21.83
C ALA A 837 1.24 -4.82 21.94
N PRO A 838 1.50 -4.07 20.85
CA PRO A 838 2.17 -2.76 20.96
C PRO A 838 1.33 -1.72 21.70
N TRP A 839 0.00 -1.74 21.53
CA TRP A 839 -0.92 -0.85 22.24
C TRP A 839 -0.95 -1.13 23.75
N LEU A 840 -1.01 -2.42 24.14
CA LEU A 840 -0.99 -2.81 25.55
C LEU A 840 0.35 -2.45 26.21
N ARG A 841 1.49 -2.69 25.55
CA ARG A 841 2.81 -2.30 26.07
C ARG A 841 2.97 -0.78 26.20
N SER A 842 2.44 -0.03 25.22
CA SER A 842 2.36 1.43 25.30
C SER A 842 1.52 1.87 26.50
N ALA A 843 0.36 1.23 26.71
CA ALA A 843 -0.51 1.51 27.86
C ALA A 843 0.22 1.28 29.19
N HIS A 844 0.87 0.12 29.37
CA HIS A 844 1.65 -0.16 30.57
C HIS A 844 2.73 0.90 30.83
N SER A 845 3.47 1.28 29.79
CA SER A 845 4.56 2.26 29.87
C SER A 845 4.03 3.66 30.23
N LEU A 846 2.93 4.09 29.60
CA LEU A 846 2.29 5.39 29.86
C LEU A 846 1.68 5.47 31.27
N LEU A 847 0.99 4.42 31.71
CA LEU A 847 0.45 4.34 33.08
C LEU A 847 1.59 4.38 34.11
N HIS A 848 2.70 3.71 33.84
CA HIS A 848 3.86 3.72 34.73
C HIS A 848 4.55 5.10 34.76
N ALA A 849 4.60 5.79 33.63
CA ALA A 849 5.15 7.14 33.49
C ALA A 849 4.23 8.25 34.05
N GLY A 850 3.12 7.90 34.72
CA GLY A 850 2.21 8.87 35.32
C GLY A 850 1.31 9.60 34.31
N ARG A 851 1.02 8.97 33.16
CA ARG A 851 0.18 9.53 32.09
C ARG A 851 -1.13 8.73 31.93
N PRO A 852 -2.05 8.80 32.91
CA PRO A 852 -3.23 7.93 32.98
C PRO A 852 -4.18 8.09 31.79
N GLY A 853 -4.34 9.31 31.25
CA GLY A 853 -5.22 9.58 30.12
C GLY A 853 -4.75 8.89 28.83
N ASP A 854 -3.49 9.08 28.44
CA ASP A 854 -2.91 8.42 27.26
C ASP A 854 -2.82 6.91 27.47
N GLY A 855 -2.47 6.46 28.68
CA GLY A 855 -2.45 5.05 29.05
C GLY A 855 -3.82 4.38 28.93
N PHE A 856 -4.90 5.07 29.32
CA PHE A 856 -6.28 4.60 29.14
C PHE A 856 -6.65 4.46 27.67
N ILE A 857 -6.33 5.46 26.83
CA ILE A 857 -6.61 5.42 25.38
C ILE A 857 -5.86 4.25 24.72
N ALA A 858 -4.58 4.08 25.04
CA ALA A 858 -3.77 2.97 24.53
C ALA A 858 -4.32 1.61 24.99
N ALA A 859 -4.78 1.50 26.24
CA ALA A 859 -5.40 0.29 26.75
C ALA A 859 -6.71 -0.04 26.02
N CYS A 860 -7.59 0.94 25.80
CA CYS A 860 -8.83 0.74 25.02
C CYS A 860 -8.52 0.21 23.61
N ARG A 861 -7.53 0.79 22.90
CA ARG A 861 -7.11 0.31 21.58
C ARG A 861 -6.55 -1.12 21.63
N GLY A 862 -5.69 -1.41 22.62
CA GLY A 862 -5.10 -2.74 22.81
C GLY A 862 -6.13 -3.82 23.13
N ILE A 863 -7.06 -3.55 24.03
CA ILE A 863 -8.13 -4.50 24.41
C ILE A 863 -9.17 -4.68 23.29
N THR A 864 -9.41 -3.65 22.49
CA THR A 864 -10.27 -3.77 21.30
C THR A 864 -9.64 -4.71 20.26
N ALA A 865 -8.32 -4.59 20.04
CA ALA A 865 -7.61 -5.38 19.04
C ALA A 865 -7.28 -6.82 19.48
N ILE A 866 -7.45 -7.17 20.76
CA ILE A 866 -7.09 -8.50 21.26
C ILE A 866 -8.21 -9.52 21.01
N SER A 867 -7.82 -10.77 20.75
CA SER A 867 -8.76 -11.88 20.59
C SER A 867 -9.63 -12.04 21.84
N ALA A 868 -10.88 -12.50 21.66
CA ALA A 868 -11.79 -12.74 22.79
C ALA A 868 -11.23 -13.77 23.79
N LYS A 869 -10.42 -14.72 23.30
CA LYS A 869 -9.78 -15.76 24.11
C LYS A 869 -8.71 -15.19 25.04
N ASP A 870 -7.88 -14.27 24.56
CA ASP A 870 -6.71 -13.77 25.29
C ASP A 870 -7.03 -12.52 26.13
N ARG A 871 -8.20 -11.92 25.91
CA ARG A 871 -8.65 -10.69 26.59
C ARG A 871 -8.68 -10.79 28.11
N PRO A 872 -9.19 -11.85 28.77
CA PRO A 872 -9.21 -11.94 30.23
C PRO A 872 -7.81 -11.88 30.84
N GLN A 873 -6.81 -12.51 30.20
CA GLN A 873 -5.43 -12.45 30.65
C GLN A 873 -4.87 -11.03 30.51
N ALA A 874 -5.08 -10.38 29.36
CA ALA A 874 -4.60 -9.00 29.16
C ALA A 874 -5.21 -8.00 30.17
N ILE A 875 -6.49 -8.15 30.53
CA ILE A 875 -7.13 -7.34 31.59
C ILE A 875 -6.49 -7.63 32.95
N THR A 876 -6.20 -8.90 33.25
CA THR A 876 -5.51 -9.29 34.49
C THR A 876 -4.13 -8.65 34.56
N ASP A 877 -3.35 -8.71 33.48
CA ASP A 877 -2.01 -8.13 33.40
C ASP A 877 -2.03 -6.60 33.57
N LEU A 878 -3.06 -5.93 33.04
CA LEU A 878 -3.23 -4.48 33.15
C LEU A 878 -3.61 -4.00 34.56
N THR A 879 -4.22 -4.87 35.37
CA THR A 879 -4.84 -4.53 36.67
C THR A 879 -3.89 -3.78 37.64
N PRO A 880 -2.65 -4.23 37.89
CA PRO A 880 -1.76 -3.56 38.84
C PRO A 880 -1.44 -2.11 38.42
N LYS A 881 -1.18 -1.88 37.13
CA LYS A 881 -0.85 -0.55 36.59
C LYS A 881 -2.08 0.34 36.53
N TRP A 882 -3.25 -0.20 36.20
CA TRP A 882 -4.53 0.53 36.20
C TRP A 882 -4.88 1.08 37.59
N ARG A 883 -4.71 0.27 38.63
CA ARG A 883 -4.94 0.68 40.02
C ARG A 883 -3.90 1.68 40.51
N ALA A 884 -2.62 1.46 40.20
CA ALA A 884 -1.55 2.39 40.56
C ALA A 884 -1.75 3.78 39.91
N ALA A 885 -2.33 3.83 38.72
CA ALA A 885 -2.67 5.06 38.01
C ALA A 885 -4.00 5.70 38.46
N ALA A 886 -4.68 5.13 39.48
CA ALA A 886 -5.93 5.63 40.05
C ALA A 886 -7.06 5.88 39.03
N ILE A 887 -7.18 5.03 38.00
CA ILE A 887 -8.27 5.14 37.02
C ILE A 887 -9.59 4.69 37.66
N SER A 888 -10.58 5.57 37.66
CA SER A 888 -11.91 5.36 38.28
C SER A 888 -12.79 4.33 37.56
N THR A 889 -12.49 4.02 36.30
CA THR A 889 -13.29 3.08 35.50
C THR A 889 -13.10 1.65 35.96
N PRO A 890 -14.19 0.90 36.26
CA PRO A 890 -14.11 -0.52 36.58
C PRO A 890 -13.41 -1.31 35.47
N LEU A 891 -12.50 -2.21 35.83
CA LEU A 891 -11.80 -3.07 34.86
C LEU A 891 -12.73 -4.15 34.28
N ASP A 892 -13.69 -4.64 35.07
CA ASP A 892 -14.72 -5.55 34.56
C ASP A 892 -15.63 -4.81 33.56
N GLY A 893 -15.76 -5.36 32.36
CA GLY A 893 -16.49 -4.70 31.29
C GLY A 893 -17.99 -4.54 31.56
N THR A 894 -18.60 -5.44 32.34
CA THR A 894 -20.02 -5.35 32.71
C THR A 894 -20.23 -4.30 33.80
N ALA A 895 -19.38 -4.29 34.83
CA ALA A 895 -19.40 -3.25 35.85
C ALA A 895 -19.13 -1.85 35.26
N ALA A 896 -18.22 -1.76 34.29
CA ALA A 896 -17.99 -0.51 33.55
C ALA A 896 -19.22 -0.09 32.74
N PHE A 897 -19.89 -1.04 32.08
CA PHE A 897 -21.12 -0.77 31.36
C PHE A 897 -22.22 -0.24 32.28
N GLU A 898 -22.46 -0.90 33.42
CA GLU A 898 -23.45 -0.49 34.43
C GLU A 898 -23.12 0.88 35.05
N ALA A 899 -21.85 1.11 35.41
CA ALA A 899 -21.40 2.42 35.90
C ALA A 899 -21.58 3.52 34.84
N GLY A 900 -21.34 3.19 33.56
CA GLY A 900 -21.58 4.08 32.44
C GLY A 900 -23.05 4.45 32.25
N LEU A 901 -23.95 3.46 32.35
CA LEU A 901 -25.39 3.70 32.28
C LEU A 901 -25.91 4.51 33.47
N ALA A 902 -25.43 4.22 34.68
CA ALA A 902 -25.76 4.98 35.88
C ALA A 902 -25.33 6.45 35.72
N ALA A 903 -24.08 6.70 35.32
CA ALA A 903 -23.58 8.05 35.05
C ALA A 903 -24.39 8.76 33.94
N ALA A 904 -24.79 8.05 32.87
CA ALA A 904 -25.61 8.63 31.80
C ALA A 904 -27.05 8.98 32.24
N SER A 905 -27.61 8.22 33.20
CA SER A 905 -28.92 8.50 33.79
C SER A 905 -28.91 9.69 34.74
N GLU A 906 -27.76 9.95 35.37
CA GLU A 906 -27.48 11.11 36.23
C GLU A 906 -26.96 12.32 35.45
N ASP A 907 -26.95 12.26 34.11
CA ASP A 907 -26.44 13.28 33.20
C ASP A 907 -24.94 13.64 33.39
N ARG A 908 -24.17 12.75 34.04
CA ARG A 908 -22.71 12.83 34.17
C ARG A 908 -22.03 12.23 32.94
N LEU A 909 -22.26 12.84 31.79
CA LEU A 909 -21.99 12.24 30.49
C LEU A 909 -20.50 12.00 30.20
N ASP A 910 -19.57 12.85 30.67
CA ASP A 910 -18.13 12.63 30.47
C ASP A 910 -17.63 11.35 31.16
N VAL A 911 -18.11 11.12 32.39
CA VAL A 911 -17.85 9.92 33.17
C VAL A 911 -18.49 8.70 32.50
N ALA A 912 -19.72 8.86 32.02
CA ALA A 912 -20.42 7.82 31.27
C ALA A 912 -19.63 7.39 30.02
N VAL A 913 -19.15 8.35 29.22
CA VAL A 913 -18.34 8.09 28.02
C VAL A 913 -17.06 7.35 28.38
N GLN A 914 -16.35 7.75 29.43
CA GLN A 914 -15.14 7.05 29.85
C GLN A 914 -15.42 5.57 30.19
N HIS A 915 -16.44 5.31 31.01
CA HIS A 915 -16.81 3.94 31.41
C HIS A 915 -17.31 3.11 30.21
N LEU A 916 -18.15 3.69 29.36
CA LEU A 916 -18.70 3.03 28.18
C LEU A 916 -17.62 2.76 27.12
N LYS A 917 -16.62 3.63 26.96
CA LYS A 917 -15.46 3.40 26.08
C LYS A 917 -14.70 2.14 26.48
N TRP A 918 -14.45 1.96 27.77
CA TRP A 918 -13.82 0.73 28.27
C TRP A 918 -14.73 -0.50 28.08
N ALA A 919 -16.03 -0.36 28.39
CA ALA A 919 -16.99 -1.46 28.22
C ALA A 919 -17.09 -1.95 26.76
N VAL A 920 -17.05 -1.03 25.80
CA VAL A 920 -16.99 -1.34 24.35
C VAL A 920 -15.66 -1.98 23.99
N ALA A 921 -14.53 -1.49 24.50
CA ALA A 921 -13.23 -2.10 24.25
C ALA A 921 -13.17 -3.56 24.74
N VAL A 922 -13.73 -3.85 25.92
CA VAL A 922 -13.76 -5.21 26.50
C VAL A 922 -14.65 -6.17 25.68
N GLU A 923 -15.70 -5.67 25.06
CA GLU A 923 -16.60 -6.48 24.23
C GLU A 923 -16.96 -5.76 22.92
N PRO A 924 -16.01 -5.65 21.96
CA PRO A 924 -16.19 -4.85 20.74
C PRO A 924 -17.31 -5.37 19.83
N GLY A 925 -17.68 -6.65 19.95
CA GLY A 925 -18.78 -7.26 19.21
C GLY A 925 -20.17 -6.94 19.75
N ASN A 926 -20.28 -6.28 20.92
CA ASN A 926 -21.56 -6.05 21.57
C ASN A 926 -22.22 -4.74 21.08
N ALA A 927 -23.13 -4.90 20.12
CA ALA A 927 -23.87 -3.79 19.53
C ALA A 927 -24.61 -2.92 20.57
N LYS A 928 -25.13 -3.51 21.66
CA LYS A 928 -25.81 -2.75 22.72
C LYS A 928 -24.85 -1.81 23.45
N ARG A 929 -23.62 -2.27 23.76
CA ARG A 929 -22.60 -1.41 24.39
C ARG A 929 -22.18 -0.28 23.47
N ALA A 930 -21.95 -0.59 22.19
CA ALA A 930 -21.62 0.40 21.17
C ALA A 930 -22.73 1.44 21.01
N GLN A 931 -23.99 1.00 20.97
CA GLN A 931 -25.16 1.88 20.90
C GLN A 931 -25.25 2.80 22.13
N SER A 932 -25.08 2.28 23.35
CA SER A 932 -25.09 3.10 24.57
C SER A 932 -23.95 4.12 24.58
N LEU A 933 -22.74 3.74 24.15
CA LEU A 933 -21.62 4.67 24.01
C LEU A 933 -21.93 5.74 22.96
N ALA A 934 -22.45 5.35 21.80
CA ALA A 934 -22.78 6.28 20.73
C ALA A 934 -23.90 7.27 21.13
N VAL A 935 -24.90 6.82 21.90
CA VAL A 935 -25.93 7.69 22.47
C VAL A 935 -25.33 8.68 23.47
N ALA A 936 -24.47 8.23 24.38
CA ALA A 936 -23.79 9.11 25.33
C ALA A 936 -22.91 10.15 24.62
N LEU A 937 -22.14 9.72 23.61
CA LEU A 937 -21.33 10.60 22.75
C LEU A 937 -22.22 11.62 21.99
N GLY A 938 -23.36 11.18 21.45
CA GLY A 938 -24.32 12.06 20.79
C GLY A 938 -24.89 13.13 21.74
N ARG A 939 -25.25 12.75 22.97
CA ARG A 939 -25.77 13.69 23.97
C ARG A 939 -24.76 14.76 24.38
N ILE A 940 -23.45 14.49 24.37
CA ILE A 940 -22.43 15.47 24.77
C ILE A 940 -22.00 16.45 23.67
N GLY A 941 -22.09 16.10 22.39
CA GLY A 941 -21.22 16.80 21.43
C GLY A 941 -20.62 15.98 20.33
N ALA A 942 -20.32 14.74 20.62
CA ALA A 942 -19.34 14.00 19.86
C ALA A 942 -20.03 13.22 18.73
N GLY A 943 -20.84 13.89 17.91
CA GLY A 943 -21.65 13.26 16.86
C GLY A 943 -20.82 12.44 15.86
N VAL A 944 -19.69 12.98 15.42
CA VAL A 944 -18.77 12.28 14.49
C VAL A 944 -18.16 11.03 15.15
N GLU A 945 -17.74 11.13 16.42
CA GLU A 945 -17.21 9.99 17.18
C GLU A 945 -18.30 8.94 17.45
N ALA A 946 -19.53 9.38 17.74
CA ALA A 946 -20.68 8.50 17.90
C ALA A 946 -20.99 7.72 16.62
N VAL A 947 -20.94 8.36 15.45
CA VAL A 947 -21.06 7.66 14.16
C VAL A 947 -19.96 6.64 14.00
N LYS A 948 -18.72 6.98 14.31
CA LYS A 948 -17.57 6.07 14.23
C LYS A 948 -17.77 4.81 15.08
N VAL A 949 -18.21 4.96 16.33
CA VAL A 949 -18.51 3.84 17.23
C VAL A 949 -19.66 2.98 16.70
N LEU A 950 -20.78 3.60 16.30
CA LEU A 950 -21.97 2.86 15.87
C LEU A 950 -21.76 2.18 14.51
N SER A 951 -20.94 2.75 13.64
CA SER A 951 -20.70 2.22 12.28
C SER A 951 -19.98 0.87 12.25
N ALA A 952 -19.37 0.44 13.35
CA ALA A 952 -18.82 -0.91 13.49
C ALA A 952 -19.93 -1.99 13.49
N HIS A 953 -21.16 -1.65 13.88
CA HIS A 953 -22.30 -2.57 13.94
C HIS A 953 -23.42 -2.20 12.95
N GLU A 954 -23.68 -0.91 12.76
CA GLU A 954 -24.79 -0.39 11.95
C GLU A 954 -24.30 0.64 10.93
N ARG A 955 -23.35 0.22 10.07
CA ARG A 955 -22.63 1.11 9.14
C ARG A 955 -23.51 2.03 8.31
N VAL A 956 -24.61 1.53 7.75
CA VAL A 956 -25.44 2.29 6.80
C VAL A 956 -26.31 3.33 7.51
N ASP A 957 -26.84 2.97 8.68
CA ASP A 957 -27.83 3.75 9.42
C ASP A 957 -27.22 4.64 10.51
N ALA A 958 -25.97 4.40 10.92
CA ALA A 958 -25.33 5.12 12.01
C ALA A 958 -25.44 6.66 11.90
N PRO A 959 -25.14 7.32 10.76
CA PRO A 959 -25.31 8.78 10.64
C PRO A 959 -26.77 9.23 10.84
N ARG A 960 -27.75 8.46 10.36
CA ARG A 960 -29.19 8.76 10.52
C ARG A 960 -29.59 8.66 11.99
N LEU A 961 -29.19 7.58 12.67
CA LEU A 961 -29.54 7.33 14.07
C LEU A 961 -28.90 8.34 15.00
N ILE A 962 -27.62 8.65 14.82
CA ILE A 962 -26.92 9.66 15.63
C ILE A 962 -27.46 11.07 15.37
N GLY A 963 -27.81 11.37 14.11
CA GLY A 963 -28.51 12.61 13.78
C GLY A 963 -29.82 12.78 14.57
N ARG A 964 -30.61 11.71 14.72
CA ARG A 964 -31.84 11.73 15.55
C ARG A 964 -31.51 11.91 17.04
N VAL A 965 -30.51 11.19 17.57
CA VAL A 965 -30.07 11.34 18.97
C VAL A 965 -29.66 12.78 19.30
N LEU A 966 -28.93 13.45 18.39
CA LEU A 966 -28.54 14.85 18.55
C LEU A 966 -29.75 15.79 18.51
N LEU A 967 -30.70 15.53 17.63
CA LEU A 967 -31.94 16.30 17.56
C LEU A 967 -32.75 16.19 18.86
N ASP A 968 -32.92 14.96 19.37
CA ASP A 968 -33.64 14.67 20.60
C ASP A 968 -32.90 15.22 21.83
N GLY A 969 -31.57 15.22 21.80
CA GLY A 969 -30.71 15.84 22.81
C GLY A 969 -30.66 17.38 22.77
N GLY A 970 -31.47 18.03 21.91
CA GLY A 970 -31.54 19.49 21.83
C GLY A 970 -30.35 20.15 21.12
N ARG A 971 -29.63 19.41 20.27
CA ARG A 971 -28.41 19.85 19.56
C ARG A 971 -28.64 19.84 18.04
N PRO A 972 -29.64 20.59 17.54
CA PRO A 972 -30.07 20.49 16.15
C PRO A 972 -28.99 20.92 15.15
N GLY A 973 -28.12 21.88 15.52
CA GLY A 973 -27.04 22.37 14.66
C GLY A 973 -26.04 21.28 14.27
N GLU A 974 -25.78 20.33 15.17
CA GLU A 974 -24.92 19.19 14.92
C GLU A 974 -25.66 18.00 14.30
N ALA A 975 -26.98 17.92 14.50
CA ALA A 975 -27.82 16.93 13.84
C ALA A 975 -27.92 17.18 12.33
N VAL A 976 -27.97 18.44 11.88
CA VAL A 976 -28.19 18.80 10.47
C VAL A 976 -27.15 18.19 9.52
N PRO A 977 -25.83 18.32 9.72
CA PRO A 977 -24.84 17.72 8.83
C PRO A 977 -24.98 16.19 8.70
N LEU A 978 -25.25 15.51 9.82
CA LEU A 978 -25.42 14.05 9.88
C LEU A 978 -26.67 13.56 9.15
N LEU A 979 -27.80 14.20 9.43
CA LEU A 979 -29.07 13.90 8.77
C LEU A 979 -29.01 14.25 7.27
N ARG A 980 -28.35 15.36 6.90
CA ARG A 980 -28.16 15.75 5.50
C ARG A 980 -27.25 14.78 4.74
N TYR A 981 -26.18 14.29 5.37
CA TYR A 981 -25.37 13.22 4.80
C TYR A 981 -26.19 11.96 4.57
N ALA A 982 -26.96 11.54 5.58
CA ALA A 982 -27.83 10.37 5.51
C ALA A 982 -28.99 10.51 4.49
N ALA A 983 -29.41 11.73 4.20
CA ALA A 983 -30.58 12.02 3.37
C ALA A 983 -30.51 11.46 1.94
N ARG A 984 -29.31 11.20 1.43
CA ARG A 984 -29.09 10.52 0.14
C ARG A 984 -29.68 9.10 0.09
N ARG A 985 -29.95 8.51 1.25
CA ARG A 985 -30.52 7.17 1.41
C ARG A 985 -31.99 7.18 1.83
N TYR A 986 -32.57 8.34 2.15
CA TYR A 986 -33.93 8.42 2.68
C TYR A 986 -34.95 7.97 1.63
N ARG A 987 -35.78 7.00 2.03
CA ARG A 987 -36.89 6.47 1.22
C ARG A 987 -38.27 6.89 1.75
N THR A 988 -38.34 7.45 2.96
CA THR A 988 -39.59 7.76 3.66
C THR A 988 -39.73 9.26 3.94
N GLY A 989 -40.97 9.74 4.05
CA GLY A 989 -41.23 11.13 4.43
C GLY A 989 -40.78 11.46 5.86
N GLU A 990 -40.79 10.49 6.78
CA GLU A 990 -40.41 10.68 8.20
C GLU A 990 -38.95 11.11 8.37
N ASP A 991 -38.02 10.47 7.66
CA ASP A 991 -36.59 10.82 7.75
C ASP A 991 -36.33 12.25 7.21
N TRP A 992 -37.00 12.63 6.13
CA TRP A 992 -36.94 13.99 5.60
C TRP A 992 -37.57 15.02 6.56
N THR A 993 -38.64 14.64 7.27
CA THR A 993 -39.24 15.47 8.33
C THR A 993 -38.24 15.75 9.45
N ALA A 994 -37.51 14.74 9.92
CA ALA A 994 -36.51 14.92 10.96
C ALA A 994 -35.41 15.91 10.55
N LEU A 995 -34.91 15.81 9.31
CA LEU A 995 -33.95 16.77 8.76
C LEU A 995 -34.55 18.18 8.65
N ALA A 996 -35.78 18.31 8.18
CA ALA A 996 -36.44 19.62 8.05
C ALA A 996 -36.63 20.30 9.40
N ILE A 997 -37.04 19.54 10.44
CA ILE A 997 -37.19 20.04 11.81
C ILE A 997 -35.83 20.43 12.39
N ALA A 998 -34.80 19.58 12.25
CA ALA A 998 -33.45 19.89 12.74
C ALA A 998 -32.89 21.16 12.08
N ALA A 999 -33.07 21.31 10.77
CA ALA A 999 -32.63 22.48 10.03
C ALA A 999 -33.37 23.75 10.46
N SER A 1000 -34.70 23.67 10.63
CA SER A 1000 -35.53 24.79 11.10
C SER A 1000 -35.14 25.24 12.52
N ARG A 1001 -34.86 24.31 13.44
CA ARG A 1001 -34.38 24.63 14.80
C ARG A 1001 -32.96 25.19 14.86
N SER A 1002 -32.17 25.00 13.80
CA SER A 1002 -30.81 25.52 13.68
C SER A 1002 -30.75 26.79 12.83
N ASP A 1003 -31.90 27.38 12.50
CA ASP A 1003 -32.02 28.51 11.58
C ASP A 1003 -31.36 28.28 10.20
N ASN A 1004 -31.25 27.02 9.77
CA ASN A 1004 -30.81 26.65 8.42
C ASN A 1004 -32.05 26.54 7.50
N ASP A 1005 -32.66 27.69 7.24
CA ASP A 1005 -33.97 27.78 6.57
C ASP A 1005 -33.96 27.13 5.17
N ALA A 1006 -32.86 27.25 4.40
CA ALA A 1006 -32.77 26.66 3.06
C ALA A 1006 -32.81 25.12 3.10
N VAL A 1007 -32.01 24.50 3.98
CA VAL A 1007 -32.03 23.03 4.15
C VAL A 1007 -33.40 22.58 4.68
N ALA A 1008 -34.03 23.36 5.56
CA ALA A 1008 -35.37 23.07 6.08
C ALA A 1008 -36.42 23.04 4.95
N ILE A 1009 -36.37 24.00 4.02
CA ILE A 1009 -37.26 24.06 2.87
C ILE A 1009 -37.06 22.86 1.94
N ASP A 1010 -35.80 22.58 1.57
CA ASP A 1010 -35.50 21.50 0.63
C ASP A 1010 -35.92 20.14 1.20
N ALA A 1011 -35.58 19.88 2.47
CA ALA A 1011 -35.99 18.67 3.17
C ALA A 1011 -37.52 18.59 3.33
N GLY A 1012 -38.17 19.71 3.67
CA GLY A 1012 -39.62 19.78 3.84
C GLY A 1012 -40.38 19.51 2.54
N ARG A 1013 -39.94 20.09 1.42
CA ARG A 1013 -40.48 19.81 0.08
C ARG A 1013 -40.33 18.34 -0.28
N ARG A 1014 -39.16 17.74 0.02
CA ARG A 1014 -38.93 16.33 -0.27
C ARG A 1014 -39.78 15.39 0.61
N ALA A 1015 -39.96 15.72 1.88
CA ALA A 1015 -40.87 15.01 2.78
C ALA A 1015 -42.32 15.04 2.25
N MET A 1016 -42.81 16.20 1.81
CA MET A 1016 -44.15 16.35 1.24
C MET A 1016 -44.34 15.59 -0.07
N GLN A 1017 -43.33 15.57 -0.95
CA GLN A 1017 -43.36 14.75 -2.18
C GLN A 1017 -43.49 13.26 -1.87
N LEU A 1018 -42.98 12.81 -0.72
CA LEU A 1018 -43.11 11.46 -0.21
C LEU A 1018 -44.36 11.25 0.67
N GLY A 1019 -45.27 12.22 0.71
CA GLY A 1019 -46.58 12.12 1.35
C GLY A 1019 -46.63 12.52 2.84
N ALA A 1020 -45.56 13.12 3.40
CA ALA A 1020 -45.58 13.59 4.78
C ALA A 1020 -46.57 14.75 4.97
N LYS A 1021 -47.38 14.68 6.04
CA LYS A 1021 -48.37 15.71 6.43
C LYS A 1021 -48.24 16.13 7.90
N ASP A 1022 -47.10 15.86 8.53
CA ASP A 1022 -46.86 16.19 9.93
C ASP A 1022 -46.99 17.72 10.16
N PRO A 1023 -47.83 18.19 11.10
CA PRO A 1023 -47.94 19.61 11.40
C PRO A 1023 -46.60 20.27 11.77
N GLN A 1024 -45.69 19.56 12.45
CA GLN A 1024 -44.37 20.14 12.80
C GLN A 1024 -43.51 20.39 11.57
N LEU A 1025 -43.55 19.49 10.58
CA LEU A 1025 -42.94 19.69 9.26
C LEU A 1025 -43.48 20.94 8.57
N LEU A 1026 -44.81 21.08 8.51
CA LEU A 1026 -45.45 22.21 7.85
C LEU A 1026 -45.14 23.53 8.54
N MET A 1027 -45.04 23.54 9.88
CA MET A 1027 -44.57 24.69 10.66
C MET A 1027 -43.11 25.04 10.35
N ALA A 1028 -42.23 24.03 10.28
CA ALA A 1028 -40.82 24.22 9.93
C ALA A 1028 -40.67 24.80 8.52
N LEU A 1029 -41.42 24.26 7.56
CA LEU A 1029 -41.42 24.68 6.15
C LEU A 1029 -42.00 26.09 5.99
N SER A 1030 -43.13 26.42 6.61
CA SER A 1030 -43.74 27.75 6.51
C SER A 1030 -42.83 28.84 7.10
N ARG A 1031 -42.18 28.56 8.24
CA ARG A 1031 -41.18 29.44 8.85
C ARG A 1031 -39.99 29.69 7.92
N GLY A 1032 -39.42 28.62 7.34
CA GLY A 1032 -38.30 28.73 6.41
C GLY A 1032 -38.66 29.54 5.16
N LEU A 1033 -39.80 29.22 4.53
CA LEU A 1033 -40.30 29.93 3.33
C LEU A 1033 -40.49 31.42 3.59
N TYR A 1034 -41.08 31.78 4.74
CA TYR A 1034 -41.24 33.18 5.14
C TYR A 1034 -39.89 33.88 5.31
N ARG A 1035 -38.95 33.27 6.04
CA ARG A 1035 -37.63 33.87 6.31
C ARG A 1035 -36.78 34.05 5.06
N LEU A 1036 -36.93 33.17 4.06
CA LEU A 1036 -36.24 33.28 2.77
C LEU A 1036 -37.03 34.07 1.71
N GLY A 1037 -38.18 34.63 2.06
CA GLY A 1037 -38.96 35.51 1.18
C GLY A 1037 -39.86 34.81 0.16
N ASP A 1038 -40.00 33.48 0.20
CA ASP A 1038 -41.00 32.74 -0.60
C ASP A 1038 -42.38 32.85 0.06
N PHE A 1039 -42.94 34.06 0.06
CA PHE A 1039 -44.19 34.36 0.74
C PHE A 1039 -45.40 33.65 0.11
N ALA A 1040 -45.38 33.42 -1.21
CA ALA A 1040 -46.43 32.67 -1.90
C ALA A 1040 -46.38 31.17 -1.58
N GLY A 1041 -45.18 30.60 -1.43
CA GLY A 1041 -44.99 29.26 -0.88
C GLY A 1041 -45.50 29.19 0.57
N CYS A 1042 -45.15 30.17 1.40
CA CYS A 1042 -45.58 30.24 2.79
C CYS A 1042 -47.11 30.30 2.93
N GLU A 1043 -47.80 31.11 2.11
CA GLU A 1043 -49.27 31.21 2.08
C GLU A 1043 -49.92 29.85 1.79
N ARG A 1044 -49.42 29.10 0.81
CA ARG A 1044 -49.92 27.76 0.46
C ARG A 1044 -49.78 26.77 1.62
N ILE A 1045 -48.62 26.76 2.29
CA ILE A 1045 -48.39 25.87 3.44
C ILE A 1045 -49.23 26.30 4.65
N ALA A 1046 -49.38 27.60 4.88
CA ALA A 1046 -50.23 28.14 5.94
C ALA A 1046 -51.71 27.77 5.72
N GLN A 1047 -52.20 27.83 4.49
CA GLN A 1047 -53.56 27.38 4.15
C GLN A 1047 -53.75 25.91 4.51
N GLN A 1048 -52.77 25.05 4.21
CA GLN A 1048 -52.82 23.63 4.55
C GLN A 1048 -52.86 23.41 6.07
N LEU A 1049 -52.03 24.13 6.84
CA LEU A 1049 -52.04 24.10 8.31
C LEU A 1049 -53.37 24.54 8.93
N ILE A 1050 -54.08 25.49 8.30
CA ILE A 1050 -55.39 25.98 8.75
C ILE A 1050 -56.52 25.01 8.38
N SER A 1051 -56.41 24.37 7.22
CA SER A 1051 -57.47 23.53 6.63
C SER A 1051 -57.52 22.12 7.25
N ASP A 1052 -56.38 21.60 7.72
CA ASP A 1052 -56.34 20.33 8.42
C ASP A 1052 -56.93 20.47 9.83
N SER A 1053 -57.78 19.51 10.23
CA SER A 1053 -58.39 19.39 11.57
C SER A 1053 -57.36 18.99 12.64
N GLY A 1054 -56.22 19.67 12.67
CA GLY A 1054 -55.08 19.38 13.52
C GLY A 1054 -55.21 19.92 14.95
N PRO A 1055 -54.20 19.64 15.81
CA PRO A 1055 -54.15 20.17 17.17
C PRO A 1055 -54.19 21.70 17.18
N ARG A 1056 -54.75 22.28 18.25
CA ARG A 1056 -54.93 23.74 18.42
C ARG A 1056 -53.67 24.54 18.07
N ASP A 1057 -52.50 24.06 18.48
CA ASP A 1057 -51.22 24.74 18.26
C ASP A 1057 -50.83 24.82 16.78
N ALA A 1058 -51.12 23.78 15.99
CA ALA A 1058 -50.89 23.78 14.54
C ALA A 1058 -51.77 24.81 13.83
N ARG A 1059 -53.02 24.96 14.28
CA ARG A 1059 -53.95 25.97 13.77
C ARG A 1059 -53.50 27.39 14.11
N ILE A 1060 -53.02 27.63 15.34
CA ILE A 1060 -52.43 28.92 15.75
C ILE A 1060 -51.23 29.26 14.85
N ALA A 1061 -50.31 28.31 14.69
CA ALA A 1061 -49.14 28.48 13.84
C ALA A 1061 -49.50 28.69 12.35
N GLY A 1062 -50.54 28.01 11.85
CA GLY A 1062 -51.08 28.21 10.50
C GLY A 1062 -51.65 29.61 10.29
N LEU A 1063 -52.48 30.11 11.22
CA LEU A 1063 -53.03 31.47 11.17
C LEU A 1063 -51.92 32.52 11.24
N HIS A 1064 -50.93 32.32 12.10
CA HIS A 1064 -49.78 33.20 12.20
C HIS A 1064 -48.91 33.19 10.93
N ALA A 1065 -48.62 32.00 10.38
CA ALA A 1065 -47.90 31.86 9.11
C ALA A 1065 -48.65 32.51 7.95
N MET A 1066 -49.99 32.43 7.91
CA MET A 1066 -50.83 33.11 6.92
C MET A 1066 -50.70 34.62 7.03
N ALA A 1067 -50.82 35.17 8.25
CA ALA A 1067 -50.63 36.59 8.49
C ALA A 1067 -49.24 37.07 8.04
N ARG A 1068 -48.20 36.30 8.33
CA ARG A 1068 -46.82 36.55 7.90
C ARG A 1068 -46.65 36.54 6.38
N ALA A 1069 -47.20 35.52 5.72
CA ALA A 1069 -47.14 35.39 4.27
C ALA A 1069 -47.82 36.56 3.56
N LEU A 1070 -49.03 36.93 3.99
CA LEU A 1070 -49.79 38.05 3.44
C LEU A 1070 -49.10 39.39 3.68
N ALA A 1071 -48.58 39.62 4.89
CA ALA A 1071 -47.79 40.81 5.20
C ALA A 1071 -46.51 40.89 4.36
N GLY A 1072 -45.83 39.77 4.13
CA GLY A 1072 -44.65 39.68 3.25
C GLY A 1072 -44.93 40.05 1.80
N GLN A 1073 -46.13 39.74 1.30
CA GLN A 1073 -46.60 40.14 -0.03
C GLN A 1073 -47.10 41.60 -0.10
N GLY A 1074 -47.06 42.36 1.00
CA GLY A 1074 -47.62 43.72 1.09
C GLY A 1074 -49.14 43.77 1.32
N ARG A 1075 -49.80 42.62 1.52
CA ARG A 1075 -51.26 42.50 1.75
C ARG A 1075 -51.59 42.65 3.24
N HIS A 1076 -51.19 43.78 3.85
CA HIS A 1076 -51.30 44.00 5.30
C HIS A 1076 -52.74 44.02 5.82
N VAL A 1077 -53.69 44.53 5.03
CA VAL A 1077 -55.12 44.54 5.39
C VAL A 1077 -55.68 43.12 5.48
N ASP A 1078 -55.29 42.25 4.55
CA ASP A 1078 -55.69 40.83 4.54
C ASP A 1078 -54.99 40.05 5.66
N ALA A 1079 -53.77 40.44 6.05
CA ALA A 1079 -53.00 39.78 7.10
C ALA A 1079 -53.58 39.99 8.51
N HIS A 1080 -54.15 41.17 8.78
CA HIS A 1080 -54.59 41.57 10.12
C HIS A 1080 -55.65 40.64 10.74
N PRO A 1081 -56.72 40.20 10.03
CA PRO A 1081 -57.68 39.23 10.57
C PRO A 1081 -57.05 37.91 11.02
N TYR A 1082 -56.07 37.39 10.29
CA TYR A 1082 -55.38 36.14 10.64
C TYR A 1082 -54.47 36.31 11.86
N ALA A 1083 -53.74 37.42 11.96
CA ALA A 1083 -52.92 37.72 13.14
C ALA A 1083 -53.78 37.86 14.40
N LYS A 1084 -54.92 38.56 14.28
CA LYS A 1084 -55.89 38.71 15.37
C LYS A 1084 -56.47 37.36 15.80
N ALA A 1085 -56.90 36.54 14.84
CA ALA A 1085 -57.41 35.20 15.13
C ALA A 1085 -56.36 34.29 15.79
N ALA A 1086 -55.09 34.39 15.39
CA ALA A 1086 -54.00 33.68 16.06
C ALA A 1086 -53.83 34.16 17.51
N ALA A 1087 -53.90 35.47 17.77
CA ALA A 1087 -53.77 36.06 19.10
C ALA A 1087 -54.91 35.66 20.04
N GLU A 1088 -56.16 35.64 19.54
CA GLU A 1088 -57.35 35.22 20.29
C GLU A 1088 -57.28 33.76 20.76
N LEU A 1089 -56.56 32.90 20.02
CA LEU A 1089 -56.34 31.51 20.39
C LEU A 1089 -55.23 31.33 21.44
N GLY A 1090 -54.53 32.39 21.85
CA GLY A 1090 -53.58 32.39 22.96
C GLY A 1090 -52.27 31.63 22.69
N PRO A 1091 -51.39 32.12 21.80
CA PRO A 1091 -50.06 31.53 21.60
C PRO A 1091 -49.20 31.66 22.86
N ASN A 1092 -48.25 30.75 23.05
CA ASN A 1092 -47.30 30.76 24.16
C ASN A 1092 -45.84 30.77 23.67
N GLY A 1093 -44.91 31.09 24.59
CA GLY A 1093 -43.46 31.08 24.32
C GLY A 1093 -43.04 31.95 23.12
N ASP A 1094 -42.13 31.43 22.31
CA ASP A 1094 -41.56 32.12 21.15
C ASP A 1094 -42.62 32.52 20.12
N LEU A 1095 -43.67 31.71 19.94
CA LEU A 1095 -44.74 31.97 18.98
C LEU A 1095 -45.53 33.24 19.35
N ALA A 1096 -45.72 33.51 20.64
CA ALA A 1096 -46.39 34.72 21.12
C ALA A 1096 -45.55 35.98 20.82
N ALA A 1097 -44.24 35.94 21.13
CA ALA A 1097 -43.33 37.04 20.84
C ALA A 1097 -43.23 37.31 19.32
N GLU A 1098 -43.11 36.24 18.54
CA GLU A 1098 -43.08 36.28 17.09
C GLU A 1098 -44.38 36.81 16.47
N LEU A 1099 -45.54 36.55 17.08
CA LEU A 1099 -46.83 37.09 16.65
C LEU A 1099 -46.97 38.58 16.94
N ILE A 1100 -46.49 39.04 18.10
CA ILE A 1100 -46.45 40.48 18.45
C ILE A 1100 -45.63 41.24 17.41
N GLU A 1101 -44.42 40.76 17.11
CA GLU A 1101 -43.57 41.35 16.07
C GLU A 1101 -44.27 41.38 14.70
N THR A 1102 -45.03 40.33 14.37
CA THR A 1102 -45.80 40.26 13.14
C THR A 1102 -46.93 41.29 13.13
N MET A 1103 -47.64 41.47 14.24
CA MET A 1103 -48.69 42.48 14.38
C MET A 1103 -48.13 43.90 14.25
N ASP A 1104 -47.01 44.20 14.92
CA ASP A 1104 -46.35 45.50 14.83
C ASP A 1104 -45.97 45.84 13.38
N ARG A 1105 -45.46 44.86 12.63
CA ARG A 1105 -45.14 45.01 11.20
C ARG A 1105 -46.36 45.20 10.33
N ILE A 1106 -47.46 44.50 10.60
CA ILE A 1106 -48.72 44.66 9.88
C ILE A 1106 -49.25 46.09 10.10
N VAL A 1107 -49.24 46.59 11.34
CA VAL A 1107 -49.68 47.95 11.67
C VAL A 1107 -48.76 49.00 11.03
N ALA A 1108 -47.44 48.76 11.04
CA ALA A 1108 -46.46 49.64 10.44
C ALA A 1108 -46.35 49.52 8.89
N GLN A 1109 -47.10 48.60 8.26
CA GLN A 1109 -47.03 48.28 6.83
C GLN A 1109 -45.60 48.00 6.33
N GLN A 1110 -44.81 47.30 7.14
CA GLN A 1110 -43.42 47.00 6.84
C GLN A 1110 -43.27 45.63 6.19
N THR A 1111 -42.45 45.56 5.15
CA THR A 1111 -42.01 44.29 4.59
C THR A 1111 -41.02 43.61 5.55
N PRO A 1112 -41.19 42.32 5.84
CA PRO A 1112 -40.29 41.60 6.73
C PRO A 1112 -38.89 41.42 6.09
N PRO A 1113 -37.82 41.43 6.89
CA PRO A 1113 -36.47 41.25 6.39
C PRO A 1113 -36.27 39.83 5.87
N VAL A 1114 -35.76 39.71 4.64
CA VAL A 1114 -35.37 38.44 4.03
C VAL A 1114 -33.99 38.05 4.54
N ARG A 1115 -33.86 36.83 5.07
CA ARG A 1115 -32.57 36.26 5.48
C ARG A 1115 -31.80 35.77 4.26
N THR A 1116 -30.51 36.04 4.23
CA THR A 1116 -29.61 35.45 3.23
C THR A 1116 -29.17 34.07 3.69
N SER A 1117 -29.26 33.06 2.82
CA SER A 1117 -28.76 31.71 3.10
C SER A 1117 -27.43 31.45 2.38
N PRO A 1118 -26.42 30.88 3.06
CA PRO A 1118 -25.21 30.41 2.41
C PRO A 1118 -25.49 29.38 1.30
N GLU A 1119 -26.55 28.57 1.43
CA GLU A 1119 -26.93 27.55 0.43
C GLU A 1119 -27.37 28.15 -0.92
N TYR A 1120 -27.72 29.44 -0.96
CA TYR A 1120 -28.02 30.18 -2.19
C TYR A 1120 -26.89 31.10 -2.65
N SER A 1121 -25.71 30.98 -2.03
CA SER A 1121 -24.51 31.68 -2.52
C SER A 1121 -24.09 31.13 -3.89
N ILE A 1122 -23.43 31.96 -4.69
CA ILE A 1122 -22.87 31.58 -6.00
C ILE A 1122 -21.98 30.34 -5.88
N GLU A 1123 -21.17 30.26 -4.82
CA GLU A 1123 -20.32 29.10 -4.53
C GLU A 1123 -21.13 27.83 -4.32
N ARG A 1124 -22.19 27.90 -3.50
CA ARG A 1124 -23.04 26.73 -3.21
C ARG A 1124 -23.84 26.30 -4.43
N THR A 1125 -24.32 27.24 -5.24
CA THR A 1125 -24.93 26.93 -6.53
C THR A 1125 -23.94 26.22 -7.45
N ALA A 1126 -22.70 26.72 -7.57
CA ALA A 1126 -21.68 26.05 -8.38
C ALA A 1126 -21.37 24.62 -7.90
N TYR A 1127 -21.28 24.39 -6.58
CA TYR A 1127 -21.12 23.04 -6.03
C TYR A 1127 -22.32 22.14 -6.34
N ALA A 1128 -23.54 22.66 -6.27
CA ALA A 1128 -24.74 21.90 -6.62
C ALA A 1128 -24.80 21.56 -8.12
N ASP A 1129 -24.41 22.50 -8.98
CA ASP A 1129 -24.29 22.29 -10.42
C ASP A 1129 -23.24 21.21 -10.75
N LEU A 1130 -22.13 21.17 -10.00
CA LEU A 1130 -21.12 20.11 -10.13
C LEU A 1130 -21.67 18.75 -9.69
N GLU A 1131 -22.37 18.68 -8.55
CA GLU A 1131 -23.03 17.47 -8.07
C GLU A 1131 -24.13 16.98 -9.03
N ALA A 1132 -24.79 17.91 -9.74
CA ALA A 1132 -25.81 17.62 -10.76
C ALA A 1132 -25.22 17.27 -12.14
N GLY A 1133 -23.90 17.37 -12.33
CA GLY A 1133 -23.24 17.06 -13.60
C GLY A 1133 -23.33 18.15 -14.67
N ALA A 1134 -23.59 19.41 -14.29
CA ALA A 1134 -23.69 20.56 -15.19
C ALA A 1134 -22.31 21.13 -15.59
N PHE A 1135 -21.35 20.25 -15.94
CA PHE A 1135 -19.93 20.59 -16.12
C PHE A 1135 -19.69 21.73 -17.12
N GLY A 1136 -20.39 21.73 -18.26
CA GLY A 1136 -20.19 22.73 -19.32
C GLY A 1136 -20.44 24.17 -18.87
N SER A 1137 -21.37 24.39 -17.93
CA SER A 1137 -21.66 25.71 -17.37
C SER A 1137 -20.57 26.23 -16.43
N LEU A 1138 -19.79 25.31 -15.84
CA LEU A 1138 -18.81 25.61 -14.78
C LEU A 1138 -17.40 25.84 -15.34
N VAL A 1139 -17.04 25.22 -16.46
CA VAL A 1139 -15.68 25.29 -17.05
C VAL A 1139 -15.20 26.74 -17.22
N GLY A 1140 -16.08 27.63 -17.68
CA GLY A 1140 -15.75 29.05 -17.89
C GLY A 1140 -15.46 29.84 -16.61
N ALA A 1141 -15.81 29.30 -15.44
CA ALA A 1141 -15.65 29.98 -14.15
C ALA A 1141 -14.27 29.78 -13.51
N ILE A 1142 -13.31 29.19 -14.23
CA ILE A 1142 -11.95 28.93 -13.72
C ILE A 1142 -11.24 30.21 -13.27
N THR A 1143 -11.51 31.35 -13.93
CA THR A 1143 -10.95 32.67 -13.62
C THR A 1143 -11.74 33.42 -12.54
N SER A 1144 -12.76 32.80 -11.93
CA SER A 1144 -13.58 33.44 -10.90
C SER A 1144 -12.71 33.95 -9.75
N PRO A 1145 -12.98 35.16 -9.21
CA PRO A 1145 -12.27 35.68 -8.04
C PRO A 1145 -12.55 34.88 -6.77
N SER A 1146 -13.67 34.15 -6.71
CA SER A 1146 -13.93 33.18 -5.63
C SER A 1146 -13.14 31.90 -5.89
N PHE A 1147 -12.25 31.54 -4.96
CA PHE A 1147 -11.53 30.28 -5.01
C PHE A 1147 -12.45 29.06 -4.87
N GLY A 1148 -13.58 29.19 -4.17
CA GLY A 1148 -14.59 28.13 -4.10
C GLY A 1148 -15.18 27.82 -5.49
N VAL A 1149 -15.60 28.86 -6.23
CA VAL A 1149 -16.09 28.70 -7.61
C VAL A 1149 -14.98 28.21 -8.55
N ALA A 1150 -13.76 28.75 -8.43
CA ALA A 1150 -12.64 28.32 -9.26
C ALA A 1150 -12.24 26.85 -9.00
N ARG A 1151 -12.32 26.39 -7.74
CA ARG A 1151 -12.11 24.99 -7.34
C ARG A 1151 -13.13 24.05 -7.99
N VAL A 1152 -14.40 24.48 -8.02
CA VAL A 1152 -15.49 23.76 -8.70
C VAL A 1152 -15.26 23.71 -10.21
N ALA A 1153 -14.93 24.85 -10.80
CA ALA A 1153 -14.65 24.95 -12.23
C ALA A 1153 -13.49 24.01 -12.64
N LEU A 1154 -12.43 23.95 -11.83
CA LEU A 1154 -11.32 23.02 -12.06
C LEU A 1154 -11.78 21.56 -12.01
N ALA A 1155 -12.63 21.19 -11.04
CA ALA A 1155 -13.21 19.85 -10.95
C ALA A 1155 -14.06 19.52 -12.19
N ALA A 1156 -14.84 20.48 -12.68
CA ALA A 1156 -15.62 20.32 -13.90
C ALA A 1156 -14.75 20.15 -15.16
N CYS A 1157 -13.56 20.77 -15.18
CA CYS A 1157 -12.61 20.57 -16.29
C CYS A 1157 -12.07 19.13 -16.35
N GLU A 1158 -11.93 18.45 -15.19
CA GLU A 1158 -11.48 17.05 -15.11
C GLU A 1158 -12.48 16.04 -15.67
N PHE A 1159 -13.76 16.42 -15.81
CA PHE A 1159 -14.74 15.56 -16.44
C PHE A 1159 -14.22 15.11 -17.81
N ARG A 1160 -14.31 13.82 -18.14
CA ARG A 1160 -13.91 13.27 -19.44
C ARG A 1160 -15.15 12.89 -20.26
N THR A 1161 -15.30 13.52 -21.43
CA THR A 1161 -16.35 13.19 -22.40
C THR A 1161 -16.04 11.86 -23.11
N GLU A 1162 -16.97 11.36 -23.91
CA GLU A 1162 -16.80 10.06 -24.57
C GLU A 1162 -15.62 10.05 -25.57
N ASP A 1163 -15.41 11.15 -26.29
CA ASP A 1163 -14.27 11.38 -27.17
C ASP A 1163 -12.92 11.49 -26.43
N GLU A 1164 -12.96 11.76 -25.13
CA GLU A 1164 -11.78 11.84 -24.26
C GLU A 1164 -11.50 10.52 -23.52
N SER A 1165 -12.27 9.45 -23.77
CA SER A 1165 -12.18 8.18 -23.02
C SER A 1165 -10.80 7.50 -23.10
N GLY A 1166 -10.06 7.74 -24.19
CA GLY A 1166 -8.71 7.22 -24.39
C GLY A 1166 -7.59 8.15 -23.91
N ILE A 1167 -7.91 9.37 -23.47
CA ILE A 1167 -6.93 10.37 -23.06
C ILE A 1167 -6.87 10.42 -21.52
N PRO A 1168 -5.68 10.37 -20.90
CA PRO A 1168 -5.54 10.42 -19.45
C PRO A 1168 -6.03 11.73 -18.82
N VAL A 1169 -5.72 12.86 -19.45
CA VAL A 1169 -6.05 14.21 -18.99
C VAL A 1169 -6.49 15.05 -20.18
N SER A 1170 -7.66 15.68 -20.10
CA SER A 1170 -8.17 16.56 -21.15
C SER A 1170 -7.35 17.86 -21.26
N PRO A 1171 -7.22 18.46 -22.46
CA PRO A 1171 -6.53 19.75 -22.60
C PRO A 1171 -7.13 20.83 -21.70
N ARG A 1172 -8.47 20.88 -21.57
CA ARG A 1172 -9.18 21.82 -20.69
C ARG A 1172 -8.79 21.67 -19.22
N ALA A 1173 -8.61 20.45 -18.72
CA ALA A 1173 -8.19 20.21 -17.35
C ALA A 1173 -6.77 20.71 -17.12
N LEU A 1174 -5.88 20.47 -18.08
CA LEU A 1174 -4.50 20.93 -18.00
C LEU A 1174 -4.40 22.47 -18.04
N ASP A 1175 -5.10 23.13 -18.95
CA ASP A 1175 -5.13 24.59 -19.04
C ASP A 1175 -5.70 25.21 -17.75
N GLY A 1176 -6.79 24.65 -17.24
CA GLY A 1176 -7.37 25.06 -15.96
C GLY A 1176 -6.42 24.85 -14.79
N ALA A 1177 -5.68 23.73 -14.76
CA ALA A 1177 -4.69 23.46 -13.73
C ALA A 1177 -3.55 24.48 -13.75
N VAL A 1178 -3.00 24.81 -14.92
CA VAL A 1178 -1.95 25.82 -15.07
C VAL A 1178 -2.43 27.18 -14.57
N ALA A 1179 -3.64 27.60 -14.95
CA ALA A 1179 -4.22 28.87 -14.51
C ALA A 1179 -4.41 28.93 -12.98
N ILE A 1180 -4.83 27.82 -12.35
CA ILE A 1180 -4.99 27.75 -10.89
C ILE A 1180 -3.65 27.75 -10.17
N LEU A 1181 -2.65 27.02 -10.67
CA LEU A 1181 -1.32 26.95 -10.06
C LEU A 1181 -0.69 28.36 -9.95
N GLN A 1182 -0.73 29.14 -11.02
CA GLN A 1182 -0.21 30.52 -11.03
C GLN A 1182 -0.93 31.44 -10.03
N ARG A 1183 -2.26 31.31 -9.88
CA ARG A 1183 -3.06 32.17 -9.00
C ARG A 1183 -3.02 31.80 -7.53
N THR A 1184 -2.51 30.62 -7.19
CA THR A 1184 -2.54 30.06 -5.84
C THR A 1184 -1.18 29.99 -5.16
N GLU A 1185 -0.14 30.59 -5.76
CA GLU A 1185 1.19 30.68 -5.17
C GLU A 1185 1.15 31.37 -3.80
N GLY A 1186 1.67 30.70 -2.78
CA GLY A 1186 1.71 31.22 -1.42
C GLY A 1186 0.35 31.28 -0.73
N ALA A 1187 -0.72 30.80 -1.36
CA ALA A 1187 -2.05 30.83 -0.77
C ALA A 1187 -2.11 29.96 0.49
N THR A 1188 -2.84 30.47 1.49
CA THR A 1188 -3.14 29.80 2.76
C THR A 1188 -4.65 29.67 2.99
N VAL A 1189 -5.48 30.21 2.08
CA VAL A 1189 -6.93 30.02 2.08
C VAL A 1189 -7.24 28.59 1.66
N VAL A 1190 -8.09 27.90 2.43
CA VAL A 1190 -8.40 26.47 2.25
C VAL A 1190 -8.80 26.14 0.81
N ASP A 1191 -9.75 26.86 0.22
CA ASP A 1191 -10.22 26.57 -1.14
C ASP A 1191 -9.14 26.79 -2.21
N ALA A 1192 -8.30 27.81 -2.04
CA ALA A 1192 -7.19 28.07 -2.94
C ALA A 1192 -6.18 26.91 -2.91
N VAL A 1193 -5.84 26.42 -1.70
CA VAL A 1193 -4.89 25.32 -1.53
C VAL A 1193 -5.48 23.99 -1.98
N LEU A 1194 -6.77 23.73 -1.76
CA LEU A 1194 -7.44 22.54 -2.30
C LEU A 1194 -7.51 22.56 -3.83
N ALA A 1195 -7.79 23.72 -4.43
CA ALA A 1195 -7.70 23.89 -5.88
C ALA A 1195 -6.27 23.66 -6.40
N ARG A 1196 -5.26 24.17 -5.68
CA ARG A 1196 -3.83 23.94 -5.99
C ARG A 1196 -3.47 22.46 -5.97
N ILE A 1197 -3.85 21.73 -4.92
CA ILE A 1197 -3.57 20.29 -4.78
C ILE A 1197 -4.21 19.50 -5.92
N ARG A 1198 -5.46 19.82 -6.27
CA ARG A 1198 -6.15 19.22 -7.43
C ARG A 1198 -5.43 19.55 -8.74
N ALA A 1199 -5.02 20.80 -8.95
CA ALA A 1199 -4.27 21.21 -10.13
C ALA A 1199 -2.91 20.49 -10.27
N LEU A 1200 -2.18 20.31 -9.15
CA LEU A 1200 -0.96 19.48 -9.13
C LEU A 1200 -1.27 18.04 -9.53
N LYS A 1201 -2.33 17.42 -8.99
CA LYS A 1201 -2.72 16.05 -9.36
C LYS A 1201 -3.04 15.93 -10.86
N ILE A 1202 -3.74 16.91 -11.45
CA ILE A 1202 -4.03 16.96 -12.89
C ILE A 1202 -2.73 17.04 -13.71
N ARG A 1203 -1.84 17.97 -13.35
CA ARG A 1203 -0.52 18.11 -13.99
C ARG A 1203 0.28 16.81 -13.90
N ASP A 1204 0.28 16.17 -12.75
CA ASP A 1204 1.04 14.95 -12.52
C ASP A 1204 0.46 13.78 -13.31
N ASN A 1205 -0.87 13.69 -13.44
CA ASN A 1205 -1.52 12.74 -14.33
C ASN A 1205 -1.23 13.02 -15.82
N ALA A 1206 -0.93 14.27 -16.19
CA ALA A 1206 -0.59 14.63 -17.56
C ALA A 1206 0.87 14.25 -17.91
N PHE A 1207 1.82 14.55 -17.01
CA PHE A 1207 3.25 14.45 -17.33
C PHE A 1207 3.99 13.32 -16.59
N ILE A 1208 3.59 13.00 -15.36
CA ILE A 1208 4.32 12.06 -14.48
C ILE A 1208 3.68 10.66 -14.48
N GLN A 1209 2.34 10.58 -14.45
CA GLN A 1209 1.51 9.37 -14.47
C GLN A 1209 1.97 8.30 -13.46
N ILE A 1210 1.93 8.63 -12.16
CA ILE A 1210 2.29 7.70 -11.07
C ILE A 1210 1.36 6.47 -11.07
N ASP A 1211 0.06 6.70 -11.25
CA ASP A 1211 -0.98 5.71 -11.55
C ASP A 1211 -1.83 6.30 -12.69
N PRO A 1212 -1.66 5.84 -13.94
CA PRO A 1212 -2.28 6.47 -15.09
C PRO A 1212 -3.81 6.34 -15.01
N PRO A 1213 -4.59 7.42 -15.25
CA PRO A 1213 -6.04 7.31 -15.36
C PRO A 1213 -6.44 6.21 -16.35
N PRO A 1214 -7.33 5.27 -15.95
CA PRO A 1214 -7.72 4.18 -16.84
C PRO A 1214 -8.55 4.69 -18.02
N PRO A 1215 -8.56 3.94 -19.15
CA PRO A 1215 -9.48 4.21 -20.25
C PRO A 1215 -10.92 3.96 -19.79
N LEU A 1216 -11.83 4.84 -20.23
CA LEU A 1216 -13.23 4.79 -19.84
C LEU A 1216 -14.08 3.97 -20.83
N GLY A 1217 -15.18 3.41 -20.34
CA GLY A 1217 -16.21 2.77 -21.16
C GLY A 1217 -17.33 3.75 -21.54
N LEU A 1218 -18.43 3.21 -22.06
CA LEU A 1218 -19.65 3.98 -22.33
C LEU A 1218 -20.24 4.54 -21.03
N ARG A 1219 -20.68 5.81 -21.07
CA ARG A 1219 -21.22 6.49 -19.89
C ARG A 1219 -22.67 6.04 -19.65
N CYS A 1220 -22.93 5.47 -18.47
CA CYS A 1220 -24.30 5.20 -18.01
C CYS A 1220 -24.97 6.52 -17.58
N THR A 1221 -26.14 6.83 -18.15
CA THR A 1221 -26.91 8.02 -17.76
C THR A 1221 -27.60 7.83 -16.40
N PRO A 1222 -27.92 8.92 -15.67
CA PRO A 1222 -28.65 8.81 -14.40
C PRO A 1222 -29.98 8.06 -14.52
N GLU A 1223 -30.74 8.28 -15.60
CA GLU A 1223 -32.02 7.63 -15.86
C GLU A 1223 -31.85 6.12 -16.12
N GLU A 1224 -30.84 5.74 -16.90
CA GLU A 1224 -30.51 4.34 -17.13
C GLU A 1224 -30.07 3.66 -15.84
N PHE A 1225 -29.24 4.33 -15.04
CA PHE A 1225 -28.81 3.84 -13.74
C PHE A 1225 -30.02 3.61 -12.81
N ASP A 1226 -30.91 4.59 -12.68
CA ASP A 1226 -32.11 4.48 -11.83
C ASP A 1226 -33.01 3.31 -12.27
N ARG A 1227 -33.21 3.15 -13.59
CA ARG A 1227 -33.97 2.03 -14.16
C ARG A 1227 -33.32 0.69 -13.82
N LEU A 1228 -32.03 0.52 -14.11
CA LEU A 1228 -31.30 -0.73 -13.91
C LEU A 1228 -31.15 -1.07 -12.42
N TYR A 1229 -30.91 -0.06 -11.58
CA TYR A 1229 -30.83 -0.23 -10.14
C TYR A 1229 -32.18 -0.67 -9.57
N ALA A 1230 -33.28 -0.01 -9.93
CA ALA A 1230 -34.62 -0.39 -9.48
C ALA A 1230 -35.02 -1.80 -9.95
N GLU A 1231 -34.62 -2.19 -11.18
CA GLU A 1231 -34.86 -3.55 -11.67
C GLU A 1231 -34.13 -4.60 -10.83
N ARG A 1232 -32.86 -4.35 -10.46
CA ARG A 1232 -32.07 -5.26 -9.62
C ARG A 1232 -32.52 -5.25 -8.16
N ASP A 1233 -32.85 -4.09 -7.58
CA ASP A 1233 -33.28 -3.95 -6.18
C ASP A 1233 -34.62 -4.67 -5.91
N ARG A 1234 -35.51 -4.73 -6.91
CA ARG A 1234 -36.81 -5.45 -6.83
C ARG A 1234 -36.68 -6.96 -6.88
N ARG A 1235 -35.55 -7.52 -7.33
CA ARG A 1235 -35.37 -8.97 -7.38
C ARG A 1235 -35.27 -9.51 -5.94
N PRO A 1236 -35.98 -10.61 -5.60
CA PRO A 1236 -35.93 -11.16 -4.26
C PRO A 1236 -34.48 -11.51 -3.94
N HIS A 1237 -33.95 -10.89 -2.88
CA HIS A 1237 -32.62 -11.19 -2.39
C HIS A 1237 -32.62 -12.65 -1.95
N ARG A 1238 -31.97 -13.55 -2.72
CA ARG A 1238 -31.56 -14.83 -2.13
C ARG A 1238 -30.65 -14.46 -0.96
N PRO A 1239 -30.89 -14.97 0.26
CA PRO A 1239 -30.01 -14.70 1.38
C PRO A 1239 -28.62 -15.15 0.96
N SER A 1240 -27.75 -14.17 0.70
CA SER A 1240 -26.34 -14.41 0.47
C SER A 1240 -25.85 -15.12 1.72
N ALA A 1241 -25.47 -16.38 1.59
CA ALA A 1241 -24.70 -17.06 2.61
C ALA A 1241 -23.52 -16.15 2.94
N ILE A 1242 -23.56 -15.57 4.14
CA ILE A 1242 -22.42 -14.92 4.77
C ILE A 1242 -21.37 -16.02 4.87
N MET A 1243 -20.36 -16.02 3.99
CA MET A 1243 -19.23 -16.93 4.11
C MET A 1243 -17.92 -16.30 3.62
N SER A 1244 -16.94 -16.43 4.51
CA SER A 1244 -15.49 -16.15 4.50
C SER A 1244 -15.06 -14.71 4.28
#